data_AF-A0A139XHI7-F1
#
_entry.id   AF-A0A139XHI7-F1
#
_cell.length_a   1.000
_cell.length_b   1.000
_cell.length_c   1.000
_cell.angle_alpha   90.00
_cell.angle_beta   90.00
_cell.angle_gamma   90.00
#
_symmetry.space_group_name_H-M   'P 1'
#
loop_
_entity.id
_entity.type
_entity.pdbx_description
1 polymer ?
#
loop_
_entity_poly.entity_id
_entity_poly.type
_entity_poly.pdbx_seq_one_letter_code
_entity_poly.pdbx_strand_id
1 'polypeptide(L)'
;MTTTKNSSPIVSLSSEPAVSFELKDVVIPAQSGVANVSVNLDYKAGIDNSQFRNILPVAEFVKDSLTNSRNPNDYYEIINRNVTTSLLNNSSFDFTSVLDSASIKLDVAPNAGIPFAFSNTIALTPDGKTDALVSFELKDVVIPAQSGVANVSVNLDYKAGIDNSQFRNILPVAEFVKDSLTNSRNPNDYYEIINTNVTTSLLNNSSFDFTSVLDSASIKLDVAPNAGIPFAFSNTIALTPDGKTDALVSFELKDVVIPAQSGVANVSVNLDYKAGIDNSQFRNILPVAEFVKDSLTNSRNPNDYYEIINTNVTTSLLNNSSFDFTSVLDSASIKLDVAPNAGIPFAFSNTIALTPDGKTDALVSFELKDVVIPAQSGVANVSVNLDYKAGIDNSQFRNILPVAEFVKDSLTNSRNPNDYYEIINRNVTTSLLNNSSFDFTSVLDSASIKLDVAPNAGIPFAFSNTIALTPDGKTDALVSFELKDVVIPAQSGVANVSVNLDYKAGVDNTQFRNILPVAEFVKDSLTNSRNPNEFYEIINTNVTTSLLNNSSFDFTSVLDSASIKLDVAPNAGIPFAFSNTIALTPDGKTDALVSFELKDVVIPAQSGVANVSVNLDYKAGIDNSQFRNILPVAEFVKDSLTNSRNPNDYYEIINRNVTTSLLNNSSFDFTSVLDSASIKLDVAPNAGIPFAFSNTIALTPDGKTDALVSFELKDVVIPAQSSVANVSVSLDYKAGVDNTQFRNILPVAEFVKDSLTNSQNPNEFYEVINRNVTEQTFSDLGLSSVLDSLSITLGVVPNSGIPFPFTNTVTITQDGITQLHGNHVLELITI
;
A
#
# COMPACT_ATOMS: atom_id res chain seq x y z
N MET A 1 -1.04 15.22 23.79
CA MET A 1 -0.72 14.15 24.77
C MET A 1 -1.29 12.84 24.24
N THR A 2 -0.44 12.05 23.59
CA THR A 2 -0.46 10.57 23.40
C THR A 2 0.65 10.30 22.39
N THR A 3 1.83 9.96 22.90
CA THR A 3 2.99 9.53 22.13
C THR A 3 2.81 8.06 21.75
N THR A 4 2.48 7.77 20.49
CA THR A 4 2.57 6.41 19.93
C THR A 4 4.01 6.13 19.56
N LYS A 5 4.62 5.22 20.33
CA LYS A 5 5.91 4.59 20.03
C LYS A 5 5.76 3.74 18.76
N ASN A 6 6.53 4.05 17.72
CA ASN A 6 6.83 3.09 16.65
C ASN A 6 8.00 2.22 17.12
N SER A 7 7.67 1.10 17.74
CA SER A 7 8.57 -0.06 17.83
C SER A 7 8.47 -0.86 16.52
N SER A 8 9.62 -1.07 15.89
CA SER A 8 10.00 -1.99 14.78
C SER A 8 8.90 -2.75 14.03
N PRO A 9 8.92 -2.78 12.68
CA PRO A 9 8.23 -3.83 11.94
C PRO A 9 9.06 -5.11 11.98
N ILE A 10 8.65 -6.05 12.83
CA ILE A 10 8.93 -7.47 12.65
C ILE A 10 8.18 -7.92 11.38
N VAL A 11 8.87 -8.69 10.55
CA VAL A 11 8.45 -9.21 9.24
C VAL A 11 6.99 -9.69 9.24
N SER A 12 6.17 -9.09 8.38
CA SER A 12 4.78 -9.50 8.13
C SER A 12 4.75 -10.78 7.29
N LEU A 13 4.35 -11.91 7.87
CA LEU A 13 4.02 -13.14 7.13
C LEU A 13 2.54 -13.11 6.72
N SER A 14 2.26 -12.82 5.45
CA SER A 14 1.00 -13.21 4.81
C SER A 14 1.08 -14.71 4.50
N SER A 15 0.23 -15.53 5.11
CA SER A 15 0.16 -16.97 4.84
C SER A 15 -0.43 -17.24 3.45
N GLU A 16 0.35 -17.90 2.58
CA GLU A 16 -0.13 -18.50 1.32
C GLU A 16 -1.04 -19.72 1.59
N PRO A 17 -1.97 -20.08 0.67
CA PRO A 17 -2.79 -21.29 0.80
C PRO A 17 -1.94 -22.57 0.84
N ALA A 18 -2.43 -23.61 1.52
CA ALA A 18 -1.67 -24.84 1.74
C ALA A 18 -1.41 -25.64 0.45
N VAL A 19 -2.42 -25.73 -0.43
CA VAL A 19 -2.29 -26.30 -1.78
C VAL A 19 -3.08 -25.44 -2.75
N SER A 20 -2.49 -25.09 -3.89
CA SER A 20 -3.22 -24.46 -4.99
C SER A 20 -2.79 -24.98 -6.37
N PHE A 21 -3.72 -25.03 -7.32
CA PHE A 21 -3.43 -25.33 -8.71
C PHE A 21 -4.35 -24.59 -9.68
N GLU A 22 -3.87 -24.40 -10.91
CA GLU A 22 -4.60 -23.68 -11.96
C GLU A 22 -4.78 -24.56 -13.20
N LEU A 23 -6.02 -24.87 -13.55
CA LEU A 23 -6.35 -25.53 -14.81
C LEU A 23 -6.72 -24.49 -15.85
N LYS A 24 -5.96 -24.46 -16.96
CA LYS A 24 -6.22 -23.52 -18.06
C LYS A 24 -7.11 -24.14 -19.12
N ASP A 25 -7.91 -23.27 -19.72
CA ASP A 25 -8.74 -23.61 -20.88
C ASP A 25 -9.64 -24.85 -20.69
N VAL A 26 -10.22 -25.01 -19.49
CA VAL A 26 -11.12 -26.14 -19.18
C VAL A 26 -12.44 -25.95 -19.90
N VAL A 27 -12.79 -26.89 -20.78
CA VAL A 27 -14.07 -26.92 -21.49
C VAL A 27 -15.17 -27.39 -20.54
N ILE A 28 -16.28 -26.68 -20.47
CA ILE A 28 -17.44 -27.01 -19.64
C ILE A 28 -18.65 -27.21 -20.57
N PRO A 29 -18.91 -28.46 -21.05
CA PRO A 29 -19.88 -28.70 -22.12
C PRO A 29 -21.32 -28.37 -21.77
N ALA A 30 -21.73 -28.50 -20.50
CA ALA A 30 -23.06 -28.12 -20.02
C ALA A 30 -23.46 -26.71 -20.47
N GLN A 31 -22.49 -25.79 -20.57
CA GLN A 31 -22.69 -24.40 -20.97
C GLN A 31 -21.81 -23.97 -22.16
N SER A 32 -21.16 -24.93 -22.86
CA SER A 32 -20.33 -24.72 -24.06
C SER A 32 -19.24 -23.63 -23.93
N GLY A 33 -18.69 -23.43 -22.73
CA GLY A 33 -17.67 -22.42 -22.47
C GLY A 33 -16.32 -22.99 -22.07
N VAL A 34 -15.35 -22.09 -21.96
CA VAL A 34 -13.98 -22.36 -21.55
C VAL A 34 -13.65 -21.50 -20.33
N ALA A 35 -13.10 -22.12 -19.30
CA ALA A 35 -12.77 -21.46 -18.04
C ALA A 35 -11.31 -21.69 -17.64
N ASN A 36 -10.70 -20.67 -17.07
CA ASN A 36 -9.55 -20.88 -16.19
C ASN A 36 -10.08 -21.19 -14.79
N VAL A 37 -9.52 -22.23 -14.17
CA VAL A 37 -10.03 -22.78 -12.91
C VAL A 37 -8.91 -22.71 -11.89
N SER A 38 -9.08 -21.91 -10.86
CA SER A 38 -8.18 -21.89 -9.71
C SER A 38 -8.80 -22.70 -8.58
N VAL A 39 -8.04 -23.63 -8.01
CA VAL A 39 -8.48 -24.45 -6.89
C VAL A 39 -7.52 -24.23 -5.73
N ASN A 40 -8.06 -23.94 -4.55
CA ASN A 40 -7.30 -23.86 -3.31
C ASN A 40 -7.87 -24.88 -2.32
N LEU A 41 -6.98 -25.63 -1.67
CA LEU A 41 -7.32 -26.61 -0.64
C LEU A 41 -6.56 -26.23 0.63
N ASP A 42 -7.30 -25.90 1.67
CA ASP A 42 -6.75 -25.55 2.98
C ASP A 42 -6.96 -26.73 3.91
N TYR A 43 -5.87 -27.37 4.34
CA TYR A 43 -5.93 -28.54 5.20
C TYR A 43 -5.97 -28.15 6.67
N LYS A 44 -6.71 -28.91 7.47
CA LYS A 44 -6.70 -28.80 8.93
C LYS A 44 -5.29 -28.98 9.45
N ALA A 45 -4.97 -28.22 10.49
CA ALA A 45 -3.75 -28.46 11.26
C ALA A 45 -3.72 -29.92 11.80
N GLY A 46 -2.59 -30.61 11.61
CA GLY A 46 -2.34 -31.93 12.22
C GLY A 46 -3.00 -33.16 11.58
N ILE A 47 -3.46 -33.10 10.32
CA ILE A 47 -3.95 -34.30 9.59
C ILE A 47 -2.83 -35.33 9.34
N ASP A 48 -3.14 -36.60 9.02
CA ASP A 48 -2.22 -37.74 8.75
C ASP A 48 -1.82 -37.91 7.27
N ASN A 49 -0.73 -38.62 6.96
CA ASN A 49 -0.26 -38.75 5.57
C ASN A 49 -1.23 -39.52 4.68
N SER A 50 -1.88 -40.53 5.26
CA SER A 50 -2.96 -41.26 4.59
C SER A 50 -4.19 -40.40 4.33
N GLN A 51 -4.25 -39.17 4.84
CA GLN A 51 -5.35 -38.22 4.67
C GLN A 51 -5.14 -37.25 3.51
N PHE A 52 -3.92 -37.13 2.96
CA PHE A 52 -3.70 -36.42 1.70
C PHE A 52 -4.20 -37.22 0.50
N ARG A 53 -4.49 -36.51 -0.59
CA ARG A 53 -5.01 -37.10 -1.82
C ARG A 53 -4.18 -36.68 -3.00
N ASN A 54 -4.09 -37.58 -3.98
CA ASN A 54 -3.36 -37.31 -5.21
C ASN A 54 -4.02 -36.15 -5.93
N ILE A 55 -3.27 -35.06 -6.12
CA ILE A 55 -3.80 -33.89 -6.80
C ILE A 55 -4.18 -34.18 -8.25
N LEU A 56 -3.58 -35.18 -8.91
CA LEU A 56 -3.92 -35.50 -10.29
C LEU A 56 -5.36 -36.05 -10.40
N PRO A 57 -5.78 -37.14 -9.74
CA PRO A 57 -7.17 -37.53 -9.61
C PRO A 57 -8.09 -36.44 -9.07
N VAL A 58 -7.62 -35.52 -8.23
CA VAL A 58 -8.43 -34.37 -7.78
C VAL A 58 -8.64 -33.36 -8.90
N ALA A 59 -7.59 -32.99 -9.63
CA ALA A 59 -7.64 -32.08 -10.76
C ALA A 59 -8.33 -32.70 -11.98
N GLU A 60 -8.12 -33.99 -12.24
CA GLU A 60 -8.87 -34.82 -13.18
C GLU A 60 -10.31 -34.92 -12.71
N PHE A 61 -10.59 -35.14 -11.42
CA PHE A 61 -11.97 -35.12 -10.93
C PHE A 61 -12.61 -33.76 -11.12
N VAL A 62 -11.92 -32.65 -10.83
CA VAL A 62 -12.43 -31.29 -11.05
C VAL A 62 -12.64 -31.09 -12.55
N LYS A 63 -11.64 -31.36 -13.39
CA LYS A 63 -11.69 -31.24 -14.84
C LYS A 63 -12.74 -32.15 -15.47
N ASP A 64 -12.87 -33.40 -15.04
CA ASP A 64 -13.82 -34.41 -15.52
C ASP A 64 -15.22 -34.11 -15.01
N SER A 65 -15.38 -33.63 -13.79
CA SER A 65 -16.68 -33.17 -13.28
C SER A 65 -17.14 -31.94 -14.05
N LEU A 66 -16.21 -31.03 -14.38
CA LEU A 66 -16.47 -29.87 -15.23
C LEU A 66 -16.72 -30.26 -16.70
N THR A 67 -15.93 -31.16 -17.29
CA THR A 67 -16.07 -31.58 -18.71
C THR A 67 -17.17 -32.62 -18.94
N ASN A 68 -17.55 -33.40 -17.93
CA ASN A 68 -18.71 -34.31 -17.97
C ASN A 68 -19.96 -33.69 -17.36
N SER A 69 -19.89 -32.45 -16.89
CA SER A 69 -21.09 -31.65 -16.73
C SER A 69 -21.76 -31.56 -18.10
N ARG A 70 -22.80 -32.38 -18.28
CA ARG A 70 -23.55 -32.52 -19.53
C ARG A 70 -25.00 -32.20 -19.34
N ASN A 71 -25.45 -32.08 -18.09
CA ASN A 71 -26.77 -31.58 -17.81
C ASN A 71 -26.77 -30.09 -18.20
N PRO A 72 -27.42 -29.72 -19.31
CA PRO A 72 -27.42 -28.32 -19.74
C PRO A 72 -28.21 -27.43 -18.78
N ASN A 73 -28.92 -28.02 -17.81
CA ASN A 73 -29.64 -27.31 -16.76
C ASN A 73 -28.77 -26.93 -15.55
N ASP A 74 -27.52 -27.41 -15.47
CA ASP A 74 -26.59 -27.00 -14.41
C ASP A 74 -25.80 -25.77 -14.89
N TYR A 75 -25.86 -24.67 -14.13
CA TYR A 75 -25.16 -23.41 -14.42
C TYR A 75 -23.74 -23.43 -13.85
N TYR A 76 -22.86 -22.51 -14.26
CA TYR A 76 -21.46 -22.53 -13.79
C TYR A 76 -21.35 -22.51 -12.27
N GLU A 77 -22.25 -21.83 -11.57
CA GLU A 77 -22.31 -21.79 -10.11
C GLU A 77 -22.73 -23.12 -9.51
N ILE A 78 -23.78 -23.75 -10.07
CA ILE A 78 -24.24 -25.08 -9.63
C ILE A 78 -23.18 -26.11 -9.94
N ILE A 79 -22.55 -26.03 -11.11
CA ILE A 79 -21.43 -26.88 -11.51
C ILE A 79 -20.27 -26.64 -10.55
N ASN A 80 -19.85 -25.40 -10.30
CA ASN A 80 -18.75 -25.08 -9.41
C ASN A 80 -19.02 -25.56 -7.99
N ARG A 81 -20.22 -25.29 -7.47
CA ARG A 81 -20.63 -25.72 -6.13
C ARG A 81 -20.83 -27.23 -6.05
N ASN A 82 -21.33 -27.90 -7.10
CA ASN A 82 -21.39 -29.36 -7.18
C ASN A 82 -20.01 -29.97 -7.27
N VAL A 83 -19.10 -29.37 -8.03
CA VAL A 83 -17.71 -29.82 -8.16
C VAL A 83 -17.01 -29.64 -6.83
N THR A 84 -17.12 -28.48 -6.18
CA THR A 84 -16.53 -28.19 -4.86
C THR A 84 -17.16 -29.08 -3.77
N THR A 85 -18.49 -29.25 -3.77
CA THR A 85 -19.21 -30.15 -2.83
C THR A 85 -18.85 -31.61 -3.08
N SER A 86 -18.83 -32.05 -4.33
CA SER A 86 -18.52 -33.45 -4.68
C SER A 86 -17.03 -33.71 -4.50
N LEU A 87 -16.17 -32.70 -4.62
CA LEU A 87 -14.76 -32.75 -4.26
C LEU A 87 -14.65 -33.00 -2.75
N LEU A 88 -15.30 -32.15 -1.93
CA LEU A 88 -15.32 -32.30 -0.47
C LEU A 88 -15.91 -33.65 -0.02
N ASN A 89 -17.06 -34.04 -0.57
CA ASN A 89 -17.81 -35.24 -0.22
C ASN A 89 -17.37 -36.51 -0.96
N ASN A 90 -16.38 -36.44 -1.85
CA ASN A 90 -15.93 -37.62 -2.56
C ASN A 90 -15.41 -38.63 -1.53
N SER A 91 -16.08 -39.77 -1.39
CA SER A 91 -15.63 -40.80 -0.44
C SER A 91 -14.24 -41.33 -0.77
N SER A 92 -13.78 -41.17 -2.01
CA SER A 92 -12.41 -41.50 -2.41
C SER A 92 -11.40 -40.46 -1.93
N PHE A 93 -11.83 -39.23 -1.62
CA PHE A 93 -10.98 -38.14 -1.14
C PHE A 93 -11.11 -37.85 0.36
N ASP A 94 -12.25 -38.11 1.00
CA ASP A 94 -12.46 -37.88 2.45
C ASP A 94 -12.11 -36.44 2.90
N PHE A 95 -12.32 -35.45 2.03
CA PHE A 95 -11.91 -34.08 2.31
C PHE A 95 -12.67 -33.43 3.48
N THR A 96 -13.86 -33.91 3.79
CA THR A 96 -14.66 -33.44 4.94
C THR A 96 -13.96 -33.64 6.29
N SER A 97 -13.16 -34.70 6.45
CA SER A 97 -12.46 -34.93 7.72
C SER A 97 -11.14 -34.16 7.82
N VAL A 98 -10.59 -33.65 6.70
CA VAL A 98 -9.17 -33.22 6.61
C VAL A 98 -8.96 -31.79 6.12
N LEU A 99 -9.92 -31.16 5.42
CA LEU A 99 -9.81 -29.75 4.98
C LEU A 99 -10.47 -28.80 5.98
N ASP A 100 -9.93 -27.60 6.17
CA ASP A 100 -10.64 -26.48 6.79
C ASP A 100 -11.58 -25.82 5.77
N SER A 101 -11.07 -25.62 4.55
CA SER A 101 -11.83 -25.11 3.41
C SER A 101 -11.31 -25.65 2.09
N ALA A 102 -12.20 -25.69 1.10
CA ALA A 102 -11.83 -25.79 -0.31
C ALA A 102 -12.49 -24.63 -1.05
N SER A 103 -11.76 -23.98 -1.94
CA SER A 103 -12.33 -22.98 -2.84
C SER A 103 -12.00 -23.28 -4.30
N ILE A 104 -12.98 -23.04 -5.17
CA ILE A 104 -12.81 -23.12 -6.61
C ILE A 104 -13.31 -21.81 -7.21
N LYS A 105 -12.45 -21.15 -7.96
CA LYS A 105 -12.78 -20.00 -8.79
C LYS A 105 -12.81 -20.41 -10.25
N LEU A 106 -13.92 -20.11 -10.92
CA LEU A 106 -14.04 -20.22 -12.37
C LEU A 106 -13.97 -18.82 -12.96
N ASP A 107 -13.02 -18.58 -13.86
CA ASP A 107 -12.96 -17.40 -14.71
C ASP A 107 -13.32 -17.82 -16.14
N VAL A 108 -14.54 -17.50 -16.56
CA VAL A 108 -15.13 -17.94 -17.83
C VAL A 108 -15.06 -16.82 -18.86
N ALA A 109 -14.44 -17.12 -19.99
CA ALA A 109 -14.40 -16.20 -21.12
C ALA A 109 -15.75 -16.17 -21.86
N PRO A 110 -16.10 -15.03 -22.52
CA PRO A 110 -17.29 -14.94 -23.35
C PRO A 110 -17.36 -16.08 -24.39
N ASN A 111 -18.51 -16.74 -24.49
CA ASN A 111 -18.80 -17.85 -25.39
C ASN A 111 -20.27 -17.81 -25.87
N ALA A 112 -20.70 -18.83 -26.64
CA ALA A 112 -22.05 -18.85 -27.21
C ALA A 112 -23.18 -19.00 -26.18
N GLY A 113 -22.90 -19.62 -25.03
CA GLY A 113 -23.87 -19.78 -23.93
C GLY A 113 -23.85 -18.59 -22.95
N ILE A 114 -22.67 -18.03 -22.68
CA ILE A 114 -22.47 -16.83 -21.85
C ILE A 114 -21.69 -15.80 -22.67
N PRO A 115 -22.35 -14.84 -23.33
CA PRO A 115 -21.68 -13.90 -24.23
C PRO A 115 -20.96 -12.75 -23.51
N PHE A 116 -20.57 -12.95 -22.26
CA PHE A 116 -19.97 -11.94 -21.38
C PHE A 116 -18.89 -12.55 -20.48
N ALA A 117 -18.03 -11.71 -19.93
CA ALA A 117 -17.03 -12.17 -18.96
C ALA A 117 -17.74 -12.50 -17.65
N PHE A 118 -17.41 -13.66 -17.08
CA PHE A 118 -18.06 -14.20 -15.90
C PHE A 118 -17.01 -14.79 -14.97
N SER A 119 -17.15 -14.55 -13.68
CA SER A 119 -16.37 -15.24 -12.66
C SER A 119 -17.27 -15.69 -11.52
N ASN A 120 -17.00 -16.88 -10.99
CA ASN A 120 -17.65 -17.35 -9.78
C ASN A 120 -16.64 -18.03 -8.87
N THR A 121 -16.63 -17.63 -7.60
CA THR A 121 -15.85 -18.25 -6.55
C THR A 121 -16.81 -18.95 -5.59
N ILE A 122 -16.58 -20.24 -5.34
CA ILE A 122 -17.26 -21.00 -4.30
C ILE A 122 -16.21 -21.42 -3.29
N ALA A 123 -16.37 -21.01 -2.03
CA ALA A 123 -15.63 -21.53 -0.90
C ALA A 123 -16.57 -22.40 -0.05
N LEU A 124 -16.11 -23.57 0.37
CA LEU A 124 -16.86 -24.48 1.21
C LEU A 124 -15.99 -24.97 2.36
N THR A 125 -16.54 -24.95 3.56
CA THR A 125 -15.99 -25.65 4.73
C THR A 125 -16.65 -27.03 4.89
N PRO A 126 -16.01 -28.00 5.58
CA PRO A 126 -16.62 -29.30 5.83
C PRO A 126 -17.90 -29.30 6.66
N ASP A 127 -18.10 -28.29 7.52
CA ASP A 127 -19.34 -28.14 8.28
C ASP A 127 -20.49 -27.60 7.38
N GLY A 128 -20.24 -27.47 6.08
CA GLY A 128 -21.23 -27.14 5.06
C GLY A 128 -21.50 -25.65 4.92
N LYS A 129 -20.66 -24.79 5.52
CA LYS A 129 -20.75 -23.35 5.26
C LYS A 129 -20.17 -23.08 3.88
N THR A 130 -21.05 -22.65 2.99
CA THR A 130 -20.71 -22.14 1.67
C THR A 130 -20.54 -20.65 1.76
N ASP A 131 -19.51 -20.09 1.17
CA ASP A 131 -19.46 -18.68 0.78
C ASP A 131 -19.33 -18.63 -0.75
N ALA A 132 -20.05 -17.72 -1.39
CA ALA A 132 -20.13 -17.69 -2.84
C ALA A 132 -20.27 -16.27 -3.37
N LEU A 133 -19.34 -15.91 -4.25
CA LEU A 133 -19.36 -14.66 -5.00
C LEU A 133 -19.51 -14.96 -6.49
N VAL A 134 -20.49 -14.32 -7.12
CA VAL A 134 -20.70 -14.38 -8.57
C VAL A 134 -20.59 -12.98 -9.14
N SER A 135 -19.75 -12.82 -10.15
CA SER A 135 -19.56 -11.54 -10.84
C SER A 135 -19.61 -11.71 -12.34
N PHE A 136 -20.20 -10.73 -13.04
CA PHE A 136 -20.17 -10.69 -14.50
C PHE A 136 -20.16 -9.27 -15.03
N GLU A 137 -19.62 -9.10 -16.24
CA GLU A 137 -19.49 -7.80 -16.92
C GLU A 137 -20.18 -7.83 -18.29
N LEU A 138 -21.21 -7.01 -18.46
CA LEU A 138 -21.86 -6.79 -19.75
C LEU A 138 -21.28 -5.54 -20.40
N LYS A 139 -20.68 -5.69 -21.57
CA LYS A 139 -20.10 -4.56 -22.33
C LYS A 139 -21.11 -3.96 -23.28
N ASP A 140 -21.00 -2.66 -23.48
CA ASP A 140 -21.73 -1.90 -24.48
C ASP A 140 -23.27 -2.11 -24.43
N VAL A 141 -23.84 -2.20 -23.23
CA VAL A 141 -25.29 -2.37 -23.03
C VAL A 141 -26.01 -1.08 -23.40
N VAL A 142 -26.87 -1.15 -24.41
CA VAL A 142 -27.73 -0.04 -24.83
C VAL A 142 -28.89 0.11 -23.84
N ILE A 143 -29.13 1.32 -23.36
CA ILE A 143 -30.20 1.66 -22.43
C ILE A 143 -31.14 2.68 -23.13
N PRO A 144 -32.19 2.21 -23.84
CA PRO A 144 -32.99 3.06 -24.74
C PRO A 144 -33.75 4.19 -24.05
N ALA A 145 -34.17 4.01 -22.80
CA ALA A 145 -34.82 5.05 -22.00
C ALA A 145 -34.02 6.37 -22.01
N GLN A 146 -32.69 6.29 -22.04
CA GLN A 146 -31.77 7.43 -22.05
C GLN A 146 -30.83 7.47 -23.27
N SER A 147 -31.04 6.58 -24.26
CA SER A 147 -30.24 6.49 -25.51
C SER A 147 -28.72 6.37 -25.31
N GLY A 148 -28.27 5.78 -24.20
CA GLY A 148 -26.85 5.64 -23.88
C GLY A 148 -26.35 4.20 -23.90
N VAL A 149 -25.03 4.06 -23.78
CA VAL A 149 -24.31 2.79 -23.75
C VAL A 149 -23.51 2.71 -22.46
N ALA A 150 -23.64 1.60 -21.75
CA ALA A 150 -22.98 1.38 -20.46
C ALA A 150 -22.20 0.06 -20.44
N ASN A 151 -21.07 0.07 -19.74
CA ASN A 151 -20.50 -1.15 -19.21
C ASN A 151 -21.16 -1.43 -17.87
N VAL A 152 -21.62 -2.66 -17.66
CA VAL A 152 -22.41 -3.05 -16.50
C VAL A 152 -21.66 -4.13 -15.76
N SER A 153 -21.25 -3.85 -14.53
CA SER A 153 -20.67 -4.83 -13.63
C SER A 153 -21.73 -5.24 -12.61
N VAL A 154 -21.93 -6.55 -12.44
CA VAL A 154 -22.87 -7.10 -11.48
C VAL A 154 -22.12 -8.01 -10.53
N ASN A 155 -22.34 -7.84 -9.23
CA ASN A 155 -21.85 -8.75 -8.20
C ASN A 155 -23.03 -9.26 -7.38
N LEU A 156 -23.07 -10.58 -7.17
CA LEU A 156 -24.04 -11.27 -6.35
C LEU A 156 -23.27 -11.99 -5.25
N ASP A 157 -23.44 -11.50 -4.04
CA ASP A 157 -22.80 -12.01 -2.83
C ASP A 157 -23.81 -12.89 -2.10
N TYR A 158 -23.56 -14.20 -2.06
CA TYR A 158 -24.52 -15.17 -1.52
C TYR A 158 -24.31 -15.38 -0.02
N LYS A 159 -25.42 -15.59 0.69
CA LYS A 159 -25.40 -15.89 2.13
C LYS A 159 -24.55 -17.12 2.41
N ALA A 160 -23.93 -17.09 3.58
CA ALA A 160 -23.29 -18.27 4.12
C ALA A 160 -24.26 -19.47 4.18
N GLY A 161 -23.86 -20.63 3.64
CA GLY A 161 -24.59 -21.91 3.77
C GLY A 161 -25.67 -22.20 2.72
N ILE A 162 -25.67 -21.53 1.58
CA ILE A 162 -26.63 -21.79 0.49
C ILE A 162 -26.44 -23.16 -0.23
N ASP A 163 -27.53 -23.66 -0.83
CA ASP A 163 -27.62 -24.91 -1.59
C ASP A 163 -27.79 -24.74 -3.12
N ASN A 164 -27.74 -25.85 -3.88
CA ASN A 164 -27.86 -25.81 -5.34
C ASN A 164 -29.18 -25.21 -5.85
N SER A 165 -30.27 -25.47 -5.14
CA SER A 165 -31.60 -24.97 -5.50
C SER A 165 -31.71 -23.46 -5.29
N GLN A 166 -30.74 -22.85 -4.61
CA GLN A 166 -30.66 -21.42 -4.32
C GLN A 166 -29.78 -20.65 -5.33
N PHE A 167 -28.96 -21.32 -6.13
CA PHE A 167 -28.28 -20.71 -7.27
C PHE A 167 -29.24 -20.46 -8.44
N ARG A 168 -28.92 -19.46 -9.27
CA ARG A 168 -29.71 -19.09 -10.45
C ARG A 168 -28.87 -19.11 -11.69
N ASN A 169 -29.53 -19.37 -12.81
CA ASN A 169 -28.89 -19.26 -14.12
C ASN A 169 -28.45 -17.82 -14.35
N ILE A 170 -27.15 -17.61 -14.47
CA ILE A 170 -26.66 -16.26 -14.71
C ILE A 170 -27.06 -15.74 -16.08
N LEU A 171 -27.35 -16.61 -17.07
CA LEU A 171 -27.76 -16.14 -18.39
C LEU A 171 -29.12 -15.42 -18.34
N PRO A 172 -30.24 -16.02 -17.88
CA PRO A 172 -31.49 -15.32 -17.56
C PRO A 172 -31.33 -14.17 -16.59
N VAL A 173 -30.36 -14.18 -15.66
CA VAL A 173 -30.10 -13.03 -14.78
C VAL A 173 -29.45 -11.89 -15.56
N ALA A 174 -28.46 -12.16 -16.39
CA ALA A 174 -27.77 -11.20 -17.23
C ALA A 174 -28.65 -10.72 -18.39
N GLU A 175 -29.45 -11.61 -18.99
CA GLU A 175 -30.54 -11.30 -19.92
C GLU A 175 -31.60 -10.51 -19.20
N PHE A 176 -31.99 -10.84 -17.96
CA PHE A 176 -32.92 -10.02 -17.20
C PHE A 176 -32.34 -8.63 -16.93
N VAL A 177 -31.07 -8.52 -16.53
CA VAL A 177 -30.40 -7.23 -16.31
C VAL A 177 -30.33 -6.48 -17.64
N LYS A 178 -29.83 -7.10 -18.70
CA LYS A 178 -29.72 -6.53 -20.06
C LYS A 178 -31.08 -6.18 -20.65
N ASP A 179 -32.11 -7.01 -20.51
CA ASP A 179 -33.46 -6.82 -21.02
C ASP A 179 -34.20 -5.80 -20.18
N SER A 180 -34.01 -5.77 -18.87
CA SER A 180 -34.57 -4.71 -18.02
C SER A 180 -33.93 -3.36 -18.36
N LEU A 181 -32.62 -3.34 -18.62
CA LEU A 181 -31.89 -2.17 -19.09
C LEU A 181 -32.29 -1.78 -20.53
N THR A 182 -32.43 -2.73 -21.46
CA THR A 182 -32.74 -2.46 -22.88
C THR A 182 -34.23 -2.27 -23.16
N ASN A 183 -35.12 -2.82 -22.32
CA ASN A 183 -36.57 -2.57 -22.36
C ASN A 183 -36.99 -1.45 -21.42
N SER A 184 -36.05 -0.87 -20.66
CA SER A 184 -36.27 0.45 -20.09
C SER A 184 -36.57 1.39 -21.28
N ARG A 185 -37.86 1.67 -21.45
CA ARG A 185 -38.39 2.50 -22.53
C ARG A 185 -39.13 3.69 -22.01
N ASN A 186 -39.45 3.70 -20.71
CA ASN A 186 -39.97 4.88 -20.09
C ASN A 186 -38.84 5.91 -20.08
N PRO A 187 -38.92 6.96 -20.91
CA PRO A 187 -37.86 7.97 -20.97
C PRO A 187 -37.78 8.78 -19.66
N ASN A 188 -38.75 8.60 -18.75
CA ASN A 188 -38.78 9.24 -17.45
C ASN A 188 -38.00 8.45 -16.37
N ASP A 189 -37.52 7.23 -16.66
CA ASP A 189 -36.67 6.48 -15.73
C ASP A 189 -35.20 6.85 -15.99
N TYR A 190 -34.51 7.36 -14.97
CA TYR A 190 -33.09 7.76 -15.04
C TYR A 190 -32.17 6.59 -14.76
N TYR A 191 -30.87 6.68 -15.05
CA TYR A 191 -29.94 5.55 -14.86
C TYR A 191 -29.93 5.04 -13.43
N GLU A 192 -30.10 5.91 -12.43
CA GLU A 192 -30.21 5.56 -11.01
C GLU A 192 -31.48 4.77 -10.71
N ILE A 193 -32.63 5.23 -11.25
CA ILE A 193 -33.93 4.57 -11.08
C ILE A 193 -33.93 3.25 -11.84
N ILE A 194 -33.38 3.24 -13.06
CA ILE A 194 -33.23 2.03 -13.85
C ILE A 194 -32.32 1.08 -13.09
N ASN A 195 -31.16 1.50 -12.61
CA ASN A 195 -30.24 0.62 -11.89
C ASN A 195 -30.84 0.12 -10.58
N THR A 196 -31.53 0.98 -9.83
CA THR A 196 -32.21 0.58 -8.60
C THR A 196 -33.40 -0.32 -8.89
N ASN A 197 -34.22 -0.05 -9.91
CA ASN A 197 -35.29 -0.94 -10.35
C ASN A 197 -34.75 -2.26 -10.85
N VAL A 198 -33.65 -2.27 -11.59
CA VAL A 198 -33.01 -3.48 -12.09
C VAL A 198 -32.45 -4.27 -10.92
N THR A 199 -31.71 -3.66 -10.00
CA THR A 199 -31.13 -4.32 -8.81
C THR A 199 -32.25 -4.79 -7.86
N THR A 200 -33.27 -3.98 -7.62
CA THR A 200 -34.44 -4.32 -6.80
C THR A 200 -35.28 -5.41 -7.44
N SER A 201 -35.58 -5.29 -8.74
CA SER A 201 -36.36 -6.30 -9.46
C SER A 201 -35.56 -7.57 -9.65
N LEU A 202 -34.23 -7.49 -9.74
CA LEU A 202 -33.33 -8.64 -9.70
C LEU A 202 -33.48 -9.34 -8.34
N LEU A 203 -33.31 -8.61 -7.23
CA LEU A 203 -33.46 -9.15 -5.88
C LEU A 203 -34.86 -9.74 -5.63
N ASN A 204 -35.91 -9.02 -6.00
CA ASN A 204 -37.31 -9.37 -5.76
C ASN A 204 -37.94 -10.25 -6.85
N ASN A 205 -37.20 -10.60 -7.90
CA ASN A 205 -37.75 -11.45 -8.97
C ASN A 205 -38.16 -12.77 -8.33
N SER A 206 -39.45 -13.10 -8.31
CA SER A 206 -39.92 -14.37 -7.75
C SER A 206 -39.34 -15.59 -8.49
N SER A 207 -38.87 -15.39 -9.72
CA SER A 207 -38.20 -16.41 -10.52
C SER A 207 -36.74 -16.63 -10.08
N PHE A 208 -36.14 -15.66 -9.38
CA PHE A 208 -34.77 -15.73 -8.84
C PHE A 208 -34.71 -15.83 -7.31
N ASP A 209 -35.72 -15.38 -6.56
CA ASP A 209 -35.77 -15.51 -5.09
C ASP A 209 -34.45 -15.10 -4.40
N PHE A 210 -33.83 -14.00 -4.84
CA PHE A 210 -32.52 -13.59 -4.34
C PHE A 210 -32.60 -13.03 -2.92
N THR A 211 -33.76 -12.50 -2.50
CA THR A 211 -33.98 -12.01 -1.13
C THR A 211 -33.68 -13.05 -0.03
N SER A 212 -33.93 -14.33 -0.30
CA SER A 212 -33.71 -15.37 0.70
C SER A 212 -32.26 -15.85 0.72
N VAL A 213 -31.48 -15.63 -0.36
CA VAL A 213 -30.19 -16.31 -0.61
C VAL A 213 -28.97 -15.40 -0.77
N LEU A 214 -29.12 -14.10 -1.03
CA LEU A 214 -27.99 -13.16 -1.14
C LEU A 214 -27.74 -12.41 0.17
N ASP A 215 -26.50 -12.11 0.53
CA ASP A 215 -26.17 -11.10 1.54
C ASP A 215 -26.23 -9.70 0.92
N SER A 216 -25.76 -9.56 -0.32
CA SER A 216 -25.93 -8.34 -1.11
C SER A 216 -25.94 -8.60 -2.62
N ALA A 217 -26.50 -7.66 -3.37
CA ALA A 217 -26.32 -7.57 -4.81
C ALA A 217 -25.89 -6.14 -5.14
N SER A 218 -24.88 -5.99 -5.99
CA SER A 218 -24.50 -4.69 -6.52
C SER A 218 -24.47 -4.68 -8.03
N ILE A 219 -24.95 -3.57 -8.60
CA ILE A 219 -24.83 -3.28 -10.02
C ILE A 219 -24.18 -1.91 -10.16
N LYS A 220 -23.10 -1.87 -10.93
CA LYS A 220 -22.44 -0.64 -11.34
C LYS A 220 -22.66 -0.42 -12.82
N LEU A 221 -23.14 0.77 -13.16
CA LEU A 221 -23.26 1.25 -14.54
C LEU A 221 -22.17 2.29 -14.79
N ASP A 222 -21.27 2.01 -15.71
CA ASP A 222 -20.31 2.99 -16.25
C ASP A 222 -20.80 3.43 -17.63
N VAL A 223 -21.44 4.59 -17.68
CA VAL A 223 -22.11 5.13 -18.88
C VAL A 223 -21.17 6.08 -19.62
N ALA A 224 -20.94 5.79 -20.89
CA ALA A 224 -20.17 6.66 -21.76
C ALA A 224 -20.99 7.90 -22.18
N PRO A 225 -20.33 9.05 -22.47
CA PRO A 225 -20.99 10.22 -23.02
C PRO A 225 -21.83 9.88 -24.26
N ASN A 226 -23.08 10.34 -24.29
CA ASN A 226 -24.04 10.13 -25.37
C ASN A 226 -24.95 11.38 -25.55
N ALA A 227 -25.95 11.30 -26.43
CA ALA A 227 -26.82 12.44 -26.74
C ALA A 227 -27.73 12.86 -25.58
N GLY A 228 -28.10 11.93 -24.69
CA GLY A 228 -28.90 12.19 -23.50
C GLY A 228 -28.06 12.61 -22.29
N ILE A 229 -26.89 12.01 -22.10
CA ILE A 229 -25.92 12.37 -21.06
C ILE A 229 -24.57 12.67 -21.73
N PRO A 230 -24.24 13.95 -21.98
CA PRO A 230 -23.05 14.31 -22.76
C PRO A 230 -21.75 14.26 -21.93
N PHE A 231 -21.72 13.50 -20.84
CA PHE A 231 -20.60 13.41 -19.89
C PHE A 231 -20.42 11.98 -19.37
N ALA A 232 -19.25 11.70 -18.80
CA ALA A 232 -18.99 10.40 -18.19
C ALA A 232 -19.77 10.30 -16.88
N PHE A 233 -20.41 9.17 -16.67
CA PHE A 233 -21.31 8.95 -15.55
C PHE A 233 -21.09 7.54 -15.00
N SER A 234 -21.07 7.42 -13.68
CA SER A 234 -21.04 6.15 -12.98
C SER A 234 -22.11 6.14 -11.90
N ASN A 235 -22.82 5.02 -11.79
CA ASN A 235 -23.80 4.79 -10.75
C ASN A 235 -23.62 3.39 -10.19
N THR A 236 -23.37 3.30 -8.89
CA THR A 236 -23.29 2.03 -8.17
C THR A 236 -24.47 1.95 -7.23
N ILE A 237 -25.25 0.88 -7.34
CA ILE A 237 -26.31 0.54 -6.41
C ILE A 237 -25.92 -0.79 -5.76
N ALA A 238 -25.79 -0.78 -4.44
CA ALA A 238 -25.67 -1.98 -3.63
C ALA A 238 -26.93 -2.14 -2.78
N LEU A 239 -27.54 -3.32 -2.82
CA LEU A 239 -28.74 -3.64 -2.07
C LEU A 239 -28.50 -4.88 -1.22
N THR A 240 -28.85 -4.80 0.05
CA THR A 240 -29.03 -5.98 0.91
C THR A 240 -30.49 -6.45 0.87
N PRO A 241 -30.78 -7.73 1.16
CA PRO A 241 -32.16 -8.23 1.18
C PRO A 241 -33.08 -7.61 2.23
N ASP A 242 -32.53 -7.05 3.31
CA ASP A 242 -33.30 -6.30 4.30
C ASP A 242 -33.69 -4.89 3.80
N GLY A 243 -33.38 -4.59 2.53
CA GLY A 243 -33.80 -3.38 1.84
C GLY A 243 -32.91 -2.18 2.12
N LYS A 244 -31.71 -2.38 2.68
CA LYS A 244 -30.74 -1.29 2.80
C LYS A 244 -30.09 -1.11 1.43
N THR A 245 -30.42 0.02 0.83
CA THR A 245 -29.81 0.52 -0.39
C THR A 245 -28.63 1.38 -0.02
N ASP A 246 -27.46 1.11 -0.56
CA ASP A 246 -26.36 2.07 -0.62
C ASP A 246 -26.17 2.47 -2.10
N ALA A 247 -26.04 3.77 -2.34
CA ALA A 247 -26.03 4.29 -3.69
C ALA A 247 -25.06 5.46 -3.84
N LEU A 248 -24.09 5.29 -4.73
CA LEU A 248 -23.13 6.32 -5.10
C LEU A 248 -23.32 6.69 -6.56
N VAL A 249 -23.49 7.99 -6.82
CA VAL A 249 -23.60 8.55 -8.16
C VAL A 249 -22.48 9.55 -8.39
N SER A 250 -21.71 9.32 -9.44
CA SER A 250 -20.58 10.17 -9.80
C SER A 250 -20.63 10.56 -11.26
N PHE A 251 -20.31 11.82 -11.56
CA PHE A 251 -20.17 12.27 -12.94
C PHE A 251 -19.09 13.34 -13.09
N GLU A 252 -18.53 13.44 -14.30
CA GLU A 252 -17.47 14.39 -14.63
C GLU A 252 -17.90 15.27 -15.81
N LEU A 253 -17.98 16.58 -15.58
CA LEU A 253 -18.18 17.56 -16.63
C LEU A 253 -16.83 18.13 -17.04
N LYS A 254 -16.45 17.93 -18.30
CA LYS A 254 -15.19 18.45 -18.85
C LYS A 254 -15.37 19.83 -19.44
N ASP A 255 -14.32 20.62 -19.34
CA ASP A 255 -14.19 21.91 -20.00
C ASP A 255 -15.37 22.88 -19.73
N VAL A 256 -15.90 22.89 -18.50
CA VAL A 256 -17.03 23.76 -18.12
C VAL A 256 -16.55 25.20 -18.03
N VAL A 257 -17.10 26.07 -18.88
CA VAL A 257 -16.85 27.51 -18.84
C VAL A 257 -17.60 28.13 -17.67
N ILE A 258 -16.89 28.91 -16.86
CA ILE A 258 -17.45 29.62 -15.69
C ILE A 258 -17.27 31.12 -15.96
N PRO A 259 -18.28 31.81 -16.55
CA PRO A 259 -18.12 33.18 -17.07
C PRO A 259 -17.83 34.23 -16.01
N ALA A 260 -18.34 34.06 -14.79
CA ALA A 260 -18.06 34.95 -13.66
C ALA A 260 -16.56 35.21 -13.48
N GLN A 261 -15.71 34.20 -13.76
CA GLN A 261 -14.25 34.28 -13.64
C GLN A 261 -13.51 34.02 -14.96
N SER A 262 -14.23 33.90 -16.10
CA SER A 262 -13.68 33.67 -17.45
C SER A 262 -12.73 32.47 -17.58
N GLY A 263 -12.93 31.42 -16.77
CA GLY A 263 -12.10 30.21 -16.77
C GLY A 263 -12.85 28.94 -17.15
N VAL A 264 -12.07 27.87 -17.32
CA VAL A 264 -12.55 26.55 -17.70
C VAL A 264 -12.14 25.55 -16.62
N ALA A 265 -13.11 24.77 -16.14
CA ALA A 265 -12.90 23.77 -15.09
C ALA A 265 -13.31 22.37 -15.55
N ASN A 266 -12.58 21.36 -15.08
CA ASN A 266 -13.13 20.02 -14.98
C ASN A 266 -13.87 19.91 -13.64
N VAL A 267 -15.09 19.40 -13.68
CA VAL A 267 -16.00 19.38 -12.54
C VAL A 267 -16.32 17.92 -12.22
N SER A 268 -15.91 17.45 -11.06
CA SER A 268 -16.31 16.14 -10.54
C SER A 268 -17.39 16.33 -9.50
N VAL A 269 -18.47 15.56 -9.62
CA VAL A 269 -19.59 15.59 -8.67
C VAL A 269 -19.81 14.19 -8.15
N ASN A 270 -19.92 14.05 -6.82
CA ASN A 270 -20.31 12.83 -6.16
C ASN A 270 -21.57 13.09 -5.32
N LEU A 271 -22.56 12.24 -5.46
CA LEU A 271 -23.79 12.22 -4.69
C LEU A 271 -23.86 10.88 -3.97
N ASP A 272 -23.70 10.94 -2.67
CA ASP A 272 -23.72 9.80 -1.77
C ASP A 272 -25.09 9.73 -1.10
N TYR A 273 -25.88 8.72 -1.43
CA TYR A 273 -27.26 8.60 -0.99
C TYR A 273 -27.36 7.86 0.33
N LYS A 274 -28.31 8.28 1.17
CA LYS A 274 -28.56 7.63 2.45
C LYS A 274 -28.89 6.15 2.27
N ALA A 275 -28.45 5.37 3.25
CA ALA A 275 -28.88 3.99 3.37
C ALA A 275 -30.42 3.86 3.34
N GLY A 276 -30.97 3.06 2.42
CA GLY A 276 -32.40 2.71 2.36
C GLY A 276 -33.32 3.72 1.65
N ILE A 277 -32.79 4.56 0.76
CA ILE A 277 -33.61 5.44 -0.10
C ILE A 277 -34.48 4.65 -1.12
N ASP A 278 -35.64 5.23 -1.48
CA ASP A 278 -36.61 4.73 -2.46
C ASP A 278 -36.36 5.28 -3.89
N ASN A 279 -36.90 4.60 -4.91
CA ASN A 279 -36.81 5.03 -6.31
C ASN A 279 -37.34 6.44 -6.56
N SER A 280 -38.43 6.81 -5.87
CA SER A 280 -39.00 8.17 -5.97
C SER A 280 -38.08 9.26 -5.43
N GLN A 281 -36.99 8.89 -4.74
CA GLN A 281 -36.01 9.78 -4.14
C GLN A 281 -34.78 10.02 -5.03
N PHE A 282 -34.56 9.20 -6.06
CA PHE A 282 -33.55 9.50 -7.08
C PHE A 282 -33.98 10.67 -7.97
N ARG A 283 -32.99 11.35 -8.53
CA ARG A 283 -33.19 12.50 -9.42
C ARG A 283 -32.50 12.27 -10.74
N ASN A 284 -33.06 12.87 -11.78
CA ASN A 284 -32.45 12.85 -13.09
C ASN A 284 -31.09 13.53 -13.02
N ILE A 285 -30.02 12.79 -13.31
CA ILE A 285 -28.70 13.38 -13.31
C ILE A 285 -28.53 14.42 -14.40
N LEU A 286 -29.30 14.37 -15.50
CA LEU A 286 -29.17 15.35 -16.58
C LEU A 286 -29.57 16.76 -16.10
N PRO A 287 -30.80 17.04 -15.61
CA PRO A 287 -31.15 18.27 -14.91
C PRO A 287 -30.25 18.60 -13.74
N VAL A 288 -29.66 17.63 -13.03
CA VAL A 288 -28.69 17.91 -11.96
C VAL A 288 -27.37 18.42 -12.54
N ALA A 289 -26.84 17.79 -13.57
CA ALA A 289 -25.61 18.16 -14.26
C ALA A 289 -25.79 19.41 -15.11
N GLU A 290 -26.94 19.60 -15.74
CA GLU A 290 -27.40 20.84 -16.37
C GLU A 290 -27.58 21.90 -15.30
N PHE A 291 -28.16 21.60 -14.13
CA PHE A 291 -28.23 22.56 -13.05
C PHE A 291 -26.84 22.95 -12.56
N VAL A 292 -25.92 22.01 -12.37
CA VAL A 292 -24.53 22.29 -11.99
C VAL A 292 -23.86 23.11 -13.09
N LYS A 293 -23.91 22.65 -14.35
CA LYS A 293 -23.34 23.33 -15.51
C LYS A 293 -23.96 24.69 -15.78
N ASP A 294 -25.27 24.85 -15.67
CA ASP A 294 -26.02 26.10 -15.87
C ASP A 294 -25.80 27.04 -14.70
N SER A 295 -25.74 26.54 -13.46
CA SER A 295 -25.38 27.37 -12.30
C SER A 295 -23.94 27.86 -12.44
N LEU A 296 -23.03 27.01 -12.91
CA LEU A 296 -21.64 27.36 -13.21
C LEU A 296 -21.53 28.31 -14.43
N THR A 297 -22.25 28.08 -15.53
CA THR A 297 -22.15 28.87 -16.77
C THR A 297 -23.02 30.14 -16.75
N ASN A 298 -24.07 30.19 -15.93
CA ASN A 298 -24.86 31.39 -15.66
C ASN A 298 -24.40 32.13 -14.41
N SER A 299 -23.37 31.62 -13.71
CA SER A 299 -22.60 32.45 -12.80
C SER A 299 -22.03 33.61 -13.64
N ARG A 300 -22.71 34.75 -13.53
CA ARG A 300 -22.39 35.97 -14.27
C ARG A 300 -22.09 37.12 -13.34
N ASN A 301 -22.38 36.95 -12.04
CA ASN A 301 -21.94 37.90 -11.05
C ASN A 301 -20.41 37.80 -10.99
N PRO A 302 -19.67 38.80 -11.51
CA PRO A 302 -18.22 38.76 -11.50
C PRO A 302 -17.64 38.83 -10.08
N ASN A 303 -18.49 39.07 -9.07
CA ASN A 303 -18.11 39.09 -7.67
C ASN A 303 -18.18 37.71 -7.00
N ASP A 304 -18.72 36.67 -7.66
CA ASP A 304 -18.73 35.31 -7.12
C ASP A 304 -17.43 34.60 -7.53
N TYR A 305 -16.65 34.14 -6.55
CA TYR A 305 -15.40 33.39 -6.77
C TYR A 305 -15.67 31.91 -6.97
N TYR A 306 -14.70 31.12 -7.44
CA TYR A 306 -14.92 29.69 -7.69
C TYR A 306 -15.42 28.94 -6.45
N GLU A 307 -14.97 29.32 -5.27
CA GLU A 307 -15.39 28.76 -3.99
C GLU A 307 -16.84 29.11 -3.63
N ILE A 308 -17.23 30.37 -3.85
CA ILE A 308 -18.61 30.84 -3.64
C ILE A 308 -19.53 30.21 -4.67
N ILE A 309 -19.08 30.15 -5.92
CA ILE A 309 -19.81 29.51 -7.00
C ILE A 309 -19.96 28.03 -6.65
N ASN A 310 -18.89 27.32 -6.29
CA ASN A 310 -18.94 25.90 -5.94
C ASN A 310 -19.84 25.67 -4.74
N THR A 311 -19.69 26.46 -3.66
CA THR A 311 -20.54 26.37 -2.48
C THR A 311 -21.99 26.69 -2.78
N ASN A 312 -22.28 27.74 -3.56
CA ASN A 312 -23.62 28.05 -4.02
C ASN A 312 -24.19 26.95 -4.90
N VAL A 313 -23.38 26.35 -5.77
CA VAL A 313 -23.80 25.25 -6.64
C VAL A 313 -24.09 24.02 -5.80
N THR A 314 -23.18 23.59 -4.91
CA THR A 314 -23.38 22.41 -4.03
C THR A 314 -24.51 22.64 -3.03
N THR A 315 -24.62 23.84 -2.44
CA THR A 315 -25.72 24.21 -1.53
C THR A 315 -27.05 24.30 -2.26
N SER A 316 -27.09 24.97 -3.41
CA SER A 316 -28.31 25.09 -4.20
C SER A 316 -28.69 23.77 -4.83
N LEU A 317 -27.73 22.89 -5.12
CA LEU A 317 -27.96 21.51 -5.53
C LEU A 317 -28.66 20.76 -4.41
N LEU A 318 -28.09 20.79 -3.19
CA LEU A 318 -28.68 20.15 -2.01
C LEU A 318 -30.07 20.70 -1.65
N ASN A 319 -30.22 22.02 -1.63
CA ASN A 319 -31.44 22.73 -1.25
C ASN A 319 -32.45 22.92 -2.39
N ASN A 320 -32.14 22.48 -3.61
CA ASN A 320 -33.08 22.62 -4.72
C ASN A 320 -34.34 21.84 -4.37
N SER A 321 -35.47 22.52 -4.16
CA SER A 321 -36.74 21.85 -3.85
C SER A 321 -37.20 20.91 -4.96
N SER A 322 -36.68 21.09 -6.18
CA SER A 322 -36.93 20.19 -7.31
C SER A 322 -36.14 18.88 -7.20
N PHE A 323 -35.07 18.85 -6.38
CA PHE A 323 -34.23 17.67 -6.13
C PHE A 323 -34.38 17.11 -4.71
N ASP A 324 -34.74 17.89 -3.69
CA ASP A 324 -34.95 17.40 -2.31
C ASP A 324 -33.77 16.53 -1.78
N PHE A 325 -32.54 16.90 -2.14
CA PHE A 325 -31.36 16.13 -1.76
C PHE A 325 -31.07 16.13 -0.26
N THR A 326 -31.54 17.15 0.46
CA THR A 326 -31.44 17.23 1.93
C THR A 326 -32.08 16.04 2.65
N SER A 327 -33.14 15.45 2.10
CA SER A 327 -33.80 14.31 2.75
C SER A 327 -33.14 12.97 2.38
N VAL A 328 -32.40 12.90 1.27
CA VAL A 328 -32.02 11.63 0.62
C VAL A 328 -30.51 11.40 0.45
N LEU A 329 -29.65 12.41 0.54
CA LEU A 329 -28.18 12.24 0.48
C LEU A 329 -27.57 12.13 1.87
N ASP A 330 -26.53 11.33 2.07
CA ASP A 330 -25.63 11.43 3.23
C ASP A 330 -24.60 12.54 3.01
N SER A 331 -24.10 12.67 1.78
CA SER A 331 -23.26 13.79 1.38
C SER A 331 -23.34 14.10 -0.12
N ALA A 332 -22.98 15.33 -0.47
CA ALA A 332 -22.69 15.73 -1.84
C ALA A 332 -21.35 16.44 -1.89
N SER A 333 -20.50 16.10 -2.85
CA SER A 333 -19.26 16.82 -3.08
C SER A 333 -19.10 17.27 -4.52
N ILE A 334 -18.58 18.47 -4.69
CA ILE A 334 -18.20 19.01 -5.99
C ILE A 334 -16.76 19.49 -5.92
N LYS A 335 -15.93 18.97 -6.81
CA LYS A 335 -14.55 19.39 -7.02
C LYS A 335 -14.45 20.14 -8.34
N LEU A 336 -13.90 21.35 -8.28
CA LEU A 336 -13.52 22.14 -9.44
C LEU A 336 -12.01 22.09 -9.61
N ASP A 337 -11.53 21.56 -10.73
CA ASP A 337 -10.13 21.66 -11.15
C ASP A 337 -10.03 22.67 -12.29
N VAL A 338 -9.53 23.87 -11.97
CA VAL A 338 -9.47 25.01 -12.88
C VAL A 338 -8.06 25.14 -13.45
N ALA A 339 -7.96 25.09 -14.77
CA ALA A 339 -6.71 25.35 -15.47
C ALA A 339 -6.36 26.86 -15.46
N PRO A 340 -5.05 27.21 -15.52
CA PRO A 340 -4.63 28.60 -15.63
C PRO A 340 -5.33 29.33 -16.78
N ASN A 341 -5.87 30.52 -16.52
CA ASN A 341 -6.59 31.38 -17.45
C ASN A 341 -6.35 32.87 -17.14
N ALA A 342 -7.04 33.78 -17.84
CA ALA A 342 -6.83 35.22 -17.71
C ALA A 342 -7.28 35.79 -16.34
N GLY A 343 -8.27 35.18 -15.68
CA GLY A 343 -8.75 35.58 -14.35
C GLY A 343 -7.97 34.90 -13.22
N ILE A 344 -7.59 33.64 -13.40
CA ILE A 344 -6.75 32.87 -12.48
C ILE A 344 -5.53 32.34 -13.24
N PRO A 345 -4.38 33.04 -13.23
CA PRO A 345 -3.21 32.67 -14.03
C PRO A 345 -2.38 31.51 -13.43
N PHE A 346 -3.00 30.68 -12.60
CA PHE A 346 -2.37 29.59 -11.85
C PHE A 346 -3.28 28.36 -11.78
N ALA A 347 -2.72 27.21 -11.46
CA ALA A 347 -3.52 26.01 -11.25
C ALA A 347 -4.30 26.16 -9.94
N PHE A 348 -5.60 25.89 -9.98
CA PHE A 348 -6.50 26.07 -8.85
C PHE A 348 -7.40 24.84 -8.72
N SER A 349 -7.62 24.40 -7.48
CA SER A 349 -8.57 23.35 -7.16
C SER A 349 -9.39 23.76 -5.95
N ASN A 350 -10.68 23.46 -5.98
CA ASN A 350 -11.54 23.62 -4.82
C ASN A 350 -12.50 22.44 -4.71
N THR A 351 -12.53 21.82 -3.54
CA THR A 351 -13.48 20.78 -3.18
C THR A 351 -14.42 21.33 -2.13
N ILE A 352 -15.72 21.23 -2.37
CA ILE A 352 -16.76 21.48 -1.38
C ILE A 352 -17.49 20.17 -1.15
N ALA A 353 -17.46 19.67 0.07
CA ALA A 353 -18.29 18.57 0.53
C ALA A 353 -19.33 19.11 1.52
N LEU A 354 -20.59 18.70 1.33
CA LEU A 354 -21.69 19.11 2.17
C LEU A 354 -22.48 17.89 2.61
N THR A 355 -22.77 17.82 3.90
CA THR A 355 -23.77 16.91 4.46
C THR A 355 -25.11 17.65 4.60
N PRO A 356 -26.25 16.94 4.63
CA PRO A 356 -27.56 17.57 4.79
C PRO A 356 -27.79 18.31 6.11
N ASP A 357 -27.04 17.99 7.17
CA ASP A 357 -27.07 18.72 8.43
C ASP A 357 -26.30 20.06 8.36
N GLY A 358 -25.84 20.44 7.16
CA GLY A 358 -25.23 21.73 6.86
C GLY A 358 -23.74 21.79 7.20
N LYS A 359 -23.12 20.67 7.55
CA LYS A 359 -21.65 20.65 7.72
C LYS A 359 -21.02 20.73 6.34
N THR A 360 -20.31 21.82 6.14
CA THR A 360 -19.52 22.09 4.94
C THR A 360 -18.09 21.79 5.25
N ASP A 361 -17.44 20.93 4.49
CA ASP A 361 -15.98 20.82 4.46
C ASP A 361 -15.49 21.41 3.14
N ALA A 362 -14.49 22.28 3.21
CA ALA A 362 -14.04 23.06 2.08
C ALA A 362 -12.53 23.17 2.07
N LEU A 363 -11.94 22.58 1.02
CA LEU A 363 -10.50 22.67 0.76
C LEU A 363 -10.28 23.50 -0.51
N VAL A 364 -9.40 24.50 -0.40
CA VAL A 364 -8.97 25.32 -1.53
C VAL A 364 -7.46 25.19 -1.67
N SER A 365 -7.01 24.88 -2.87
CA SER A 365 -5.60 24.71 -3.18
C SER A 365 -5.23 25.46 -4.46
N PHE A 366 -4.06 26.09 -4.47
CA PHE A 366 -3.50 26.69 -5.69
C PHE A 366 -1.98 26.61 -5.74
N GLU A 367 -1.44 26.60 -6.97
CA GLU A 367 0.00 26.50 -7.22
C GLU A 367 0.49 27.69 -8.04
N LEU A 368 1.41 28.47 -7.46
CA LEU A 368 2.12 29.54 -8.17
C LEU A 368 3.48 29.02 -8.63
N LYS A 369 3.72 29.03 -9.93
CA LYS A 369 4.98 28.59 -10.52
C LYS A 369 5.95 29.73 -10.69
N ASP A 370 7.24 29.41 -10.55
CA ASP A 370 8.35 30.30 -10.85
C ASP A 370 8.25 31.68 -10.14
N VAL A 371 7.80 31.70 -8.88
CA VAL A 371 7.67 32.93 -8.10
C VAL A 371 9.06 33.43 -7.71
N VAL A 372 9.41 34.63 -8.18
CA VAL A 372 10.65 35.31 -7.82
C VAL A 372 10.53 35.90 -6.42
N ILE A 373 11.50 35.63 -5.55
CA ILE A 373 11.57 36.12 -4.18
C ILE A 373 12.82 37.00 -4.05
N PRO A 374 12.72 38.34 -4.27
CA PRO A 374 13.89 39.21 -4.41
C PRO A 374 14.77 39.33 -3.17
N ALA A 375 14.20 39.21 -1.97
CA ALA A 375 14.93 39.24 -0.71
C ALA A 375 16.14 38.30 -0.71
N GLN A 376 16.01 37.13 -1.37
CA GLN A 376 17.06 36.12 -1.48
C GLN A 376 17.43 35.77 -2.94
N SER A 377 16.92 36.53 -3.93
CA SER A 377 17.17 36.34 -5.38
C SER A 377 16.89 34.92 -5.90
N GLY A 378 15.92 34.21 -5.32
CA GLY A 378 15.56 32.86 -5.74
C GLY A 378 14.20 32.76 -6.42
N VAL A 379 13.96 31.58 -7.00
CA VAL A 379 12.71 31.23 -7.68
C VAL A 379 12.12 30.02 -6.97
N ALA A 380 10.83 30.07 -6.64
CA ALA A 380 10.13 29.02 -5.93
C ALA A 380 8.84 28.61 -6.63
N ASN A 381 8.54 27.32 -6.58
CA ASN A 381 7.16 26.86 -6.75
C ASN A 381 6.47 26.93 -5.39
N VAL A 382 5.27 27.51 -5.37
CA VAL A 382 4.54 27.81 -4.15
C VAL A 382 3.23 27.06 -4.18
N SER A 383 3.03 26.16 -3.24
CA SER A 383 1.75 25.49 -3.03
C SER A 383 1.07 26.09 -1.82
N VAL A 384 -0.19 26.48 -1.97
CA VAL A 384 -1.00 27.03 -0.88
C VAL A 384 -2.23 26.16 -0.70
N ASN A 385 -2.50 25.74 0.52
CA ASN A 385 -3.74 25.08 0.91
C ASN A 385 -4.45 25.89 1.99
N LEU A 386 -5.74 26.14 1.79
CA LEU A 386 -6.63 26.79 2.74
C LEU A 386 -7.72 25.79 3.10
N ASP A 387 -7.67 25.34 4.33
CA ASP A 387 -8.60 24.38 4.91
C ASP A 387 -9.62 25.16 5.74
N TYR A 388 -10.88 25.19 5.28
CA TYR A 388 -11.92 26.00 5.89
C TYR A 388 -12.64 25.24 7.00
N LYS A 389 -13.04 25.97 8.05
CA LYS A 389 -13.82 25.41 9.15
C LYS A 389 -15.09 24.75 8.65
N ALA A 390 -15.47 23.68 9.36
CA ALA A 390 -16.76 23.07 9.15
C ALA A 390 -17.91 24.10 9.27
N GLY A 391 -18.76 24.22 8.24
CA GLY A 391 -19.99 25.02 8.27
C GLY A 391 -19.83 26.53 8.05
N ILE A 392 -18.80 26.96 7.33
CA ILE A 392 -18.65 28.36 6.88
C ILE A 392 -19.71 28.78 5.84
N ASP A 393 -20.07 30.07 5.82
CA ASP A 393 -21.00 30.70 4.87
C ASP A 393 -20.28 31.28 3.63
N ASN A 394 -21.01 31.53 2.55
CA ASN A 394 -20.50 32.13 1.32
C ASN A 394 -19.81 33.48 1.53
N SER A 395 -20.33 34.30 2.45
CA SER A 395 -19.73 35.59 2.80
C SER A 395 -18.35 35.45 3.47
N GLN A 396 -17.97 34.23 3.86
CA GLN A 396 -16.72 33.89 4.53
C GLN A 396 -15.63 33.39 3.57
N PHE A 397 -15.97 33.04 2.32
CA PHE A 397 -14.96 32.81 1.28
C PHE A 397 -14.31 34.11 0.81
N ARG A 398 -13.10 33.99 0.28
CA ARG A 398 -12.32 35.12 -0.23
C ARG A 398 -11.94 34.91 -1.67
N ASN A 399 -11.79 36.02 -2.39
CA ASN A 399 -11.27 35.98 -3.74
C ASN A 399 -9.86 35.40 -3.72
N ILE A 400 -9.66 34.26 -4.37
CA ILE A 400 -8.35 33.65 -4.40
C ILE A 400 -7.35 34.45 -5.23
N LEU A 401 -7.80 35.31 -6.17
CA LEU A 401 -6.89 36.12 -6.97
C LEU A 401 -6.14 37.16 -6.11
N PRO A 402 -6.80 38.08 -5.37
CA PRO A 402 -6.15 38.92 -4.36
C PRO A 402 -5.39 38.14 -3.30
N VAL A 403 -5.77 36.90 -2.96
CA VAL A 403 -5.02 36.06 -2.01
C VAL A 403 -3.72 35.56 -2.66
N ALA A 404 -3.77 35.07 -3.88
CA ALA A 404 -2.62 34.61 -4.65
C ALA A 404 -1.72 35.76 -5.08
N GLU A 405 -2.29 36.91 -5.47
CA GLU A 405 -1.59 38.18 -5.66
C GLU A 405 -1.01 38.64 -4.35
N PHE A 406 -1.73 38.56 -3.22
CA PHE A 406 -1.15 38.89 -1.92
C PHE A 406 0.02 37.98 -1.57
N VAL A 407 -0.09 36.66 -1.78
CA VAL A 407 1.01 35.71 -1.55
C VAL A 407 2.17 36.04 -2.51
N LYS A 408 1.90 36.16 -3.81
CA LYS A 408 2.90 36.48 -4.84
C LYS A 408 3.54 37.85 -4.62
N ASP A 409 2.77 38.88 -4.29
CA ASP A 409 3.24 40.25 -4.03
C ASP A 409 3.97 40.32 -2.71
N SER A 410 3.52 39.61 -1.68
CA SER A 410 4.27 39.53 -0.41
C SER A 410 5.60 38.82 -0.62
N LEU A 411 5.63 37.76 -1.44
CA LEU A 411 6.84 37.05 -1.83
C LEU A 411 7.75 37.90 -2.75
N THR A 412 7.20 38.57 -3.77
CA THR A 412 7.97 39.37 -4.75
C THR A 412 8.33 40.76 -4.25
N ASN A 413 7.60 41.32 -3.27
CA ASN A 413 7.96 42.55 -2.57
C ASN A 413 8.70 42.28 -1.26
N SER A 414 8.95 41.02 -0.91
CA SER A 414 9.98 40.69 0.07
C SER A 414 11.30 41.21 -0.49
N ARG A 415 11.69 42.40 -0.03
CA ARG A 415 12.91 43.10 -0.46
C ARG A 415 13.88 43.28 0.68
N ASN A 416 13.44 43.03 1.91
CA ASN A 416 14.33 43.03 3.05
C ASN A 416 15.25 41.82 2.89
N PRO A 417 16.55 42.03 2.57
CA PRO A 417 17.48 40.92 2.39
C PRO A 417 17.76 40.16 3.70
N ASN A 418 17.27 40.68 4.83
CA ASN A 418 17.39 40.04 6.14
C ASN A 418 16.23 39.07 6.44
N ASP A 419 15.18 39.02 5.61
CA ASP A 419 14.10 38.04 5.78
C ASP A 419 14.47 36.75 5.01
N TYR A 420 14.54 35.62 5.72
CA TYR A 420 14.83 34.29 5.15
C TYR A 420 13.58 33.64 4.59
N TYR A 421 13.69 32.58 3.77
CA TYR A 421 12.51 31.95 3.17
C TYR A 421 11.49 31.48 4.20
N GLU A 422 11.93 31.03 5.37
CA GLU A 422 11.09 30.61 6.49
C GLU A 422 10.35 31.79 7.12
N ILE A 423 11.05 32.91 7.33
CA ILE A 423 10.46 34.16 7.85
C ILE A 423 9.50 34.74 6.83
N ILE A 424 9.88 34.75 5.56
CA ILE A 424 9.05 35.18 4.45
C ILE A 424 7.81 34.28 4.41
N ASN A 425 7.98 32.96 4.39
CA ASN A 425 6.86 32.02 4.32
C ASN A 425 5.94 32.19 5.53
N ARG A 426 6.47 32.21 6.77
CA ARG A 426 5.67 32.44 7.97
C ARG A 426 5.04 33.83 7.98
N ASN A 427 5.72 34.89 7.54
CA ASN A 427 5.13 36.21 7.42
C ASN A 427 4.01 36.24 6.40
N VAL A 428 4.19 35.54 5.27
CA VAL A 428 3.17 35.42 4.24
C VAL A 428 1.99 34.62 4.79
N THR A 429 2.19 33.44 5.38
CA THR A 429 1.12 32.62 5.96
C THR A 429 0.43 33.33 7.15
N THR A 430 1.19 33.99 8.02
CA THR A 430 0.66 34.77 9.15
C THR A 430 -0.10 36.01 8.68
N SER A 431 0.47 36.77 7.75
CA SER A 431 -0.17 37.98 7.22
C SER A 431 -1.35 37.61 6.33
N LEU A 432 -1.32 36.46 5.66
CA LEU A 432 -2.45 35.88 4.96
C LEU A 432 -3.58 35.59 5.95
N LEU A 433 -3.28 34.83 7.03
CA LEU A 433 -4.25 34.51 8.07
C LEU A 433 -4.83 35.76 8.76
N ASN A 434 -3.96 36.72 9.12
CA ASN A 434 -4.31 37.94 9.86
C ASN A 434 -4.72 39.12 8.97
N ASN A 435 -4.73 38.97 7.65
CA ASN A 435 -5.12 40.06 6.78
C ASN A 435 -6.57 40.44 7.10
N SER A 436 -6.80 41.65 7.62
CA SER A 436 -8.16 42.10 7.95
C SER A 436 -9.08 42.14 6.73
N SER A 437 -8.50 42.19 5.52
CA SER A 437 -9.25 42.13 4.26
C SER A 437 -9.69 40.70 3.91
N PHE A 438 -9.05 39.68 4.49
CA PHE A 438 -9.37 38.27 4.29
C PHE A 438 -9.99 37.58 5.53
N ASP A 439 -9.80 38.08 6.74
CA ASP A 439 -10.41 37.54 7.97
C ASP A 439 -10.28 36.00 8.09
N PHE A 440 -9.15 35.43 7.66
CA PHE A 440 -8.98 33.98 7.61
C PHE A 440 -8.93 33.33 9.00
N THR A 441 -8.54 34.09 10.04
CA THR A 441 -8.58 33.62 11.43
C THR A 441 -9.96 33.14 11.90
N SER A 442 -11.04 33.75 11.41
CA SER A 442 -12.39 33.39 11.83
C SER A 442 -12.92 32.17 11.07
N VAL A 443 -12.39 31.89 9.87
CA VAL A 443 -13.01 30.96 8.89
C VAL A 443 -12.17 29.74 8.51
N LEU A 444 -10.84 29.74 8.68
CA LEU A 444 -9.99 28.59 8.34
C LEU A 444 -9.77 27.68 9.55
N ASP A 445 -9.69 26.37 9.37
CA ASP A 445 -9.11 25.45 10.36
C ASP A 445 -7.59 25.47 10.27
N SER A 446 -7.04 25.53 9.06
CA SER A 446 -5.61 25.73 8.83
C SER A 446 -5.30 26.39 7.49
N ALA A 447 -4.14 27.01 7.40
CA ALA A 447 -3.53 27.42 6.14
C ALA A 447 -2.11 26.87 6.07
N SER A 448 -1.73 26.28 4.95
CA SER A 448 -0.36 25.85 4.70
C SER A 448 0.20 26.45 3.43
N ILE A 449 1.46 26.87 3.50
CA ILE A 449 2.22 27.32 2.35
C ILE A 449 3.52 26.53 2.32
N LYS A 450 3.77 25.86 1.19
CA LYS A 450 5.03 25.20 0.88
C LYS A 450 5.77 26.00 -0.17
N LEU A 451 7.03 26.33 0.13
CA LEU A 451 7.97 26.89 -0.83
C LEU A 451 8.96 25.80 -1.23
N ASP A 452 8.97 25.44 -2.51
CA ASP A 452 10.01 24.61 -3.12
C ASP A 452 10.95 25.52 -3.91
N VAL A 453 12.09 25.86 -3.31
CA VAL A 453 13.02 26.85 -3.85
C VAL A 453 14.10 26.15 -4.68
N ALA A 454 14.22 26.57 -5.93
CA ALA A 454 15.28 26.09 -6.80
C ALA A 454 16.65 26.64 -6.36
N PRO A 455 17.73 25.85 -6.55
CA PRO A 455 19.10 26.32 -6.30
C PRO A 455 19.39 27.63 -7.03
N ASN A 456 19.96 28.61 -6.34
CA ASN A 456 20.31 29.93 -6.85
C ASN A 456 21.61 30.46 -6.19
N ALA A 457 22.00 31.71 -6.47
CA ALA A 457 23.24 32.28 -5.95
C ALA A 457 23.25 32.48 -4.42
N GLY A 458 22.08 32.69 -3.80
CA GLY A 458 21.93 32.84 -2.35
C GLY A 458 21.71 31.51 -1.62
N ILE A 459 21.05 30.55 -2.25
CA ILE A 459 20.87 29.17 -1.76
C ILE A 459 21.32 28.20 -2.85
N PRO A 460 22.59 27.76 -2.87
CA PRO A 460 23.13 26.94 -3.95
C PRO A 460 22.75 25.45 -3.86
N PHE A 461 21.66 25.13 -3.16
CA PHE A 461 21.20 23.78 -2.87
C PHE A 461 19.68 23.67 -2.95
N ALA A 462 19.16 22.45 -3.07
CA ALA A 462 17.72 22.21 -3.05
C ALA A 462 17.19 22.54 -1.65
N PHE A 463 16.13 23.35 -1.59
CA PHE A 463 15.56 23.83 -0.35
C PHE A 463 14.04 23.77 -0.43
N SER A 464 13.41 23.31 0.65
CA SER A 464 11.97 23.40 0.82
C SER A 464 11.61 23.81 2.23
N ASN A 465 10.55 24.58 2.35
CA ASN A 465 9.99 24.92 3.65
C ASN A 465 8.46 24.88 3.58
N THR A 466 7.85 24.16 4.52
CA THR A 466 6.41 24.13 4.73
C THR A 466 6.09 24.85 6.03
N ILE A 467 5.17 25.81 5.97
CA ILE A 467 4.58 26.45 7.16
C ILE A 467 3.09 26.14 7.13
N ALA A 468 2.62 25.39 8.13
CA ALA A 468 1.21 25.23 8.42
C ALA A 468 0.86 26.05 9.67
N LEU A 469 -0.23 26.80 9.60
CA LEU A 469 -0.71 27.62 10.71
C LEU A 469 -2.20 27.37 10.91
N THR A 470 -2.58 27.11 12.15
CA THR A 470 -3.97 27.18 12.60
C THR A 470 -4.30 28.60 13.09
N PRO A 471 -5.58 29.01 13.13
CA PRO A 471 -5.97 30.31 13.67
C PRO A 471 -5.65 30.54 15.15
N ASP A 472 -5.55 29.47 15.95
CA ASP A 472 -5.12 29.56 17.35
C ASP A 472 -3.60 29.78 17.49
N GLY A 473 -2.90 29.99 16.36
CA GLY A 473 -1.50 30.37 16.31
C GLY A 473 -0.55 29.19 16.47
N LYS A 474 -1.04 27.94 16.38
CA LYS A 474 -0.15 26.79 16.33
C LYS A 474 0.47 26.71 14.95
N THR A 475 1.76 27.01 14.91
CA THR A 475 2.62 26.85 13.74
C THR A 475 3.20 25.45 13.75
N ASP A 476 3.04 24.70 12.68
CA ASP A 476 3.89 23.56 12.37
C ASP A 476 4.79 23.95 11.20
N ALA A 477 6.09 23.71 11.32
CA ALA A 477 7.06 24.20 10.36
C ALA A 477 8.18 23.19 10.14
N LEU A 478 8.30 22.75 8.89
CA LEU A 478 9.37 21.87 8.44
C LEU A 478 10.26 22.61 7.46
N VAL A 479 11.57 22.57 7.70
CA VAL A 479 12.59 23.07 6.78
C VAL A 479 13.48 21.92 6.38
N SER A 480 13.64 21.72 5.08
CA SER A 480 14.47 20.64 4.53
C SER A 480 15.38 21.17 3.45
N PHE A 481 16.65 20.75 3.47
CA PHE A 481 17.60 21.07 2.42
C PHE A 481 18.59 19.93 2.16
N GLU A 482 19.12 19.88 0.94
CA GLU A 482 20.05 18.84 0.52
C GLU A 482 21.35 19.44 -0.05
N LEU A 483 22.48 19.12 0.58
CA LEU A 483 23.81 19.46 0.09
C LEU A 483 24.38 18.28 -0.69
N LYS A 484 24.66 18.49 -1.98
CA LYS A 484 25.28 17.47 -2.83
C LYS A 484 26.80 17.52 -2.73
N ASP A 485 27.41 16.35 -2.86
CA ASP A 485 28.85 16.19 -3.04
C ASP A 485 29.72 16.92 -1.99
N VAL A 486 29.30 16.89 -0.73
CA VAL A 486 30.05 17.53 0.38
C VAL A 486 31.30 16.73 0.69
N VAL A 487 32.46 17.38 0.52
CA VAL A 487 33.76 16.79 0.87
C VAL A 487 33.96 16.84 2.38
N ILE A 488 34.36 15.72 2.99
CA ILE A 488 34.61 15.59 4.43
C ILE A 488 36.09 15.22 4.62
N PRO A 489 37.02 16.19 4.76
CA PRO A 489 38.46 15.95 4.70
C PRO A 489 39.01 15.05 5.80
N ALA A 490 38.42 15.08 7.01
CA ALA A 490 38.78 14.20 8.12
C ALA A 490 38.87 12.74 7.67
N GLN A 491 37.97 12.33 6.76
CA GLN A 491 37.87 10.96 6.26
C GLN A 491 38.06 10.85 4.73
N SER A 492 38.48 11.94 4.06
CA SER A 492 38.73 12.01 2.61
C SER A 492 37.59 11.47 1.72
N GLY A 493 36.34 11.62 2.16
CA GLY A 493 35.16 11.14 1.44
C GLY A 493 34.22 12.25 0.98
N VAL A 494 33.21 11.84 0.22
CA VAL A 494 32.16 12.70 -0.34
C VAL A 494 30.80 12.15 0.10
N ALA A 495 29.94 13.03 0.59
CA ALA A 495 28.60 12.67 1.05
C ALA A 495 27.52 13.57 0.46
N ASN A 496 26.36 12.99 0.16
CA ASN A 496 25.13 13.75 0.06
C ASN A 496 24.56 13.93 1.46
N VAL A 497 24.20 15.16 1.80
CA VAL A 497 23.78 15.54 3.16
C VAL A 497 22.34 16.02 3.09
N SER A 498 21.43 15.27 3.70
CA SER A 498 20.04 15.71 3.89
C SER A 498 19.87 16.24 5.30
N VAL A 499 19.29 17.43 5.43
CA VAL A 499 19.02 18.06 6.73
C VAL A 499 17.54 18.37 6.83
N ASN A 500 16.94 17.97 7.94
CA ASN A 500 15.57 18.33 8.31
C ASN A 500 15.57 19.04 9.65
N LEU A 501 14.91 20.20 9.70
CA LEU A 501 14.68 20.98 10.91
C LEU A 501 13.17 21.07 11.13
N ASP A 502 12.72 20.36 12.15
CA ASP A 502 11.33 20.28 12.55
C ASP A 502 11.11 21.25 13.71
N TYR A 503 10.33 22.32 13.48
CA TYR A 503 10.15 23.40 14.44
C TYR A 503 8.98 23.12 15.38
N LYS A 504 9.14 23.49 16.65
CA LYS A 504 8.09 23.35 17.66
C LYS A 504 6.82 24.09 17.24
N ALA A 505 5.70 23.54 17.70
CA ALA A 505 4.42 24.22 17.68
C ALA A 505 4.52 25.66 18.24
N GLY A 506 4.19 26.66 17.42
CA GLY A 506 4.05 28.06 17.86
C GLY A 506 5.32 28.93 17.85
N VAL A 507 6.36 28.54 17.11
CA VAL A 507 7.57 29.35 16.89
C VAL A 507 7.27 30.70 16.21
N ASP A 508 7.99 31.76 16.60
CA ASP A 508 7.92 33.12 16.05
C ASP A 508 8.99 33.45 14.98
N ASN A 509 8.89 34.62 14.33
CA ASN A 509 9.83 34.99 13.27
C ASN A 509 11.27 35.23 13.75
N THR A 510 11.42 35.73 14.97
CA THR A 510 12.74 35.99 15.56
C THR A 510 13.46 34.70 15.93
N GLN A 511 12.75 33.59 15.90
CA GLN A 511 13.20 32.25 16.21
C GLN A 511 13.60 31.42 14.97
N PHE A 512 13.23 31.85 13.76
CA PHE A 512 13.81 31.28 12.54
C PHE A 512 15.25 31.74 12.31
N ARG A 513 16.01 30.93 11.57
CA ARG A 513 17.41 31.18 11.28
C ARG A 513 17.66 31.19 9.78
N ASN A 514 18.66 31.98 9.37
CA ASN A 514 19.12 31.96 8.01
C ASN A 514 19.63 30.57 7.67
N ILE A 515 18.99 29.92 6.71
CA ILE A 515 19.42 28.59 6.31
C ILE A 515 20.78 28.60 5.64
N LEU A 516 21.24 29.73 5.07
CA LEU A 516 22.56 29.78 4.43
C LEU A 516 23.70 29.62 5.45
N PRO A 517 23.85 30.43 6.51
CA PRO A 517 24.75 30.16 7.63
C PRO A 517 24.55 28.80 8.29
N VAL A 518 23.34 28.23 8.29
CA VAL A 518 23.11 26.88 8.82
C VAL A 518 23.68 25.82 7.89
N ALA A 519 23.43 25.93 6.59
CA ALA A 519 23.96 25.04 5.56
C ALA A 519 25.46 25.22 5.37
N GLU A 520 25.97 26.45 5.43
CA GLU A 520 27.39 26.78 5.52
C GLU A 520 27.96 26.25 6.82
N PHE A 521 27.28 26.37 7.96
CA PHE A 521 27.75 25.77 9.21
C PHE A 521 27.83 24.25 9.10
N VAL A 522 26.81 23.59 8.55
CA VAL A 522 26.83 22.13 8.32
C VAL A 522 27.95 21.78 7.34
N LYS A 523 28.01 22.44 6.18
CA LYS A 523 29.04 22.23 5.15
C LYS A 523 30.46 22.55 5.65
N ASP A 524 30.66 23.63 6.39
CA ASP A 524 31.94 24.07 6.94
C ASP A 524 32.33 23.21 8.12
N SER A 525 31.40 22.78 8.96
CA SER A 525 31.71 21.83 10.03
C SER A 525 32.12 20.48 9.43
N LEU A 526 31.45 20.05 8.36
CA LEU A 526 31.81 18.85 7.60
C LEU A 526 33.14 19.01 6.84
N THR A 527 33.38 20.13 6.15
CA THR A 527 34.58 20.37 5.34
C THR A 527 35.79 20.84 6.15
N ASN A 528 35.60 21.43 7.32
CA ASN A 528 36.66 21.74 8.28
C ASN A 528 36.84 20.67 9.34
N SER A 529 36.04 19.60 9.30
CA SER A 529 36.42 18.37 9.97
C SER A 529 37.78 17.95 9.41
N ARG A 530 38.81 18.20 10.21
CA ARG A 530 40.22 17.95 9.86
C ARG A 530 40.87 17.01 10.84
N ASN A 531 40.20 16.72 11.95
CA ASN A 531 40.66 15.72 12.88
C ASN A 531 40.44 14.36 12.22
N PRO A 532 41.51 13.70 11.72
CA PRO A 532 41.35 12.41 11.05
C PRO A 532 40.92 11.30 12.04
N ASN A 533 40.90 11.61 13.34
CA ASN A 533 40.46 10.70 14.39
C ASN A 533 38.94 10.74 14.65
N GLU A 534 38.18 11.62 13.98
CA GLU A 534 36.71 11.69 14.11
C GLU A 534 36.04 10.91 12.97
N PHE A 535 35.11 10.02 13.31
CA PHE A 535 34.36 9.18 12.36
C PHE A 535 33.13 9.91 11.83
N TYR A 536 32.53 9.44 10.73
CA TYR A 536 31.36 10.09 10.14
C TYR A 536 30.20 10.24 11.13
N GLU A 537 30.01 9.29 12.03
CA GLU A 537 28.98 9.30 13.07
C GLU A 537 29.26 10.35 14.15
N ILE A 538 30.53 10.48 14.56
CA ILE A 538 30.96 11.51 15.52
C ILE A 538 30.88 12.88 14.87
N ILE A 539 31.33 12.99 13.62
CA ILE A 539 31.22 14.21 12.82
C ILE A 539 29.75 14.57 12.69
N ASN A 540 28.87 13.65 12.28
CA ASN A 540 27.44 13.89 12.11
C ASN A 540 26.79 14.26 13.45
N THR A 541 27.08 13.54 14.53
CA THR A 541 26.57 13.84 15.87
C THR A 541 27.09 15.18 16.37
N ASN A 542 28.37 15.50 16.19
CA ASN A 542 28.95 16.80 16.51
C ASN A 542 28.31 17.91 15.69
N VAL A 543 28.06 17.68 14.40
CA VAL A 543 27.43 18.65 13.51
C VAL A 543 25.98 18.85 13.93
N THR A 544 25.18 17.81 14.12
CA THR A 544 23.77 17.91 14.56
C THR A 544 23.68 18.50 15.97
N THR A 545 24.55 18.09 16.90
CA THR A 545 24.60 18.62 18.28
C THR A 545 25.06 20.07 18.29
N SER A 546 26.13 20.40 17.57
CA SER A 546 26.64 21.76 17.50
C SER A 546 25.70 22.66 16.72
N LEU A 547 24.97 22.13 15.74
CA LEU A 547 23.88 22.83 15.05
C LEU A 547 22.79 23.17 16.06
N LEU A 548 22.30 22.17 16.80
CA LEU A 548 21.24 22.33 17.80
C LEU A 548 21.65 23.30 18.92
N ASN A 549 22.89 23.18 19.43
CA ASN A 549 23.45 23.95 20.55
C ASN A 549 24.14 25.24 20.12
N ASN A 550 24.23 25.56 18.83
CA ASN A 550 24.89 26.78 18.38
C ASN A 550 24.15 27.97 18.99
N SER A 551 24.79 28.74 19.88
CA SER A 551 24.13 29.91 20.50
C SER A 551 23.74 30.97 19.47
N SER A 552 24.36 30.95 18.29
CA SER A 552 24.00 31.82 17.17
C SER A 552 22.72 31.38 16.46
N PHE A 553 22.30 30.11 16.62
CA PHE A 553 21.07 29.55 16.06
C PHE A 553 20.00 29.24 17.11
N ASP A 554 20.34 28.99 18.38
CA ASP A 554 19.37 28.77 19.47
C ASP A 554 18.27 27.74 19.09
N PHE A 555 18.66 26.66 18.41
CA PHE A 555 17.71 25.65 17.91
C PHE A 555 17.09 24.80 19.03
N THR A 556 17.80 24.61 20.16
CA THR A 556 17.27 23.91 21.34
C THR A 556 15.93 24.47 21.85
N SER A 557 15.73 25.79 21.78
CA SER A 557 14.49 26.39 22.26
C SER A 557 13.35 26.26 21.25
N VAL A 558 13.64 26.09 19.96
CA VAL A 558 12.67 26.26 18.85
C VAL A 558 12.40 25.03 17.98
N LEU A 559 13.25 23.99 17.99
CA LEU A 559 13.03 22.76 17.20
C LEU A 559 12.36 21.67 18.03
N ASP A 560 11.43 20.90 17.49
CA ASP A 560 11.00 19.61 18.05
C ASP A 560 12.05 18.54 17.77
N SER A 561 12.62 18.54 16.57
CA SER A 561 13.76 17.69 16.22
C SER A 561 14.63 18.29 15.09
N ALA A 562 15.87 17.84 15.03
CA ALA A 562 16.77 18.06 13.90
C ALA A 562 17.33 16.72 13.45
N SER A 563 17.32 16.44 12.16
CA SER A 563 17.96 15.24 11.62
C SER A 563 18.93 15.56 10.49
N ILE A 564 20.08 14.89 10.52
CA ILE A 564 21.07 14.94 9.46
C ILE A 564 21.37 13.51 9.02
N LYS A 565 21.17 13.25 7.73
CA LYS A 565 21.56 12.01 7.08
C LYS A 565 22.76 12.27 6.17
N LEU A 566 23.83 11.52 6.40
CA LEU A 566 24.98 11.45 5.53
C LEU A 566 24.90 10.19 4.68
N ASP A 567 24.80 10.34 3.37
CA ASP A 567 24.94 9.25 2.39
C ASP A 567 26.35 9.34 1.78
N VAL A 568 27.27 8.55 2.32
CA VAL A 568 28.70 8.61 1.99
C VAL A 568 29.02 7.62 0.87
N ALA A 569 29.61 8.15 -0.20
CA ALA A 569 30.11 7.35 -1.31
C ALA A 569 31.41 6.61 -0.94
N PRO A 570 31.69 5.45 -1.56
CA PRO A 570 32.98 4.78 -1.42
C PRO A 570 34.15 5.72 -1.71
N ASN A 571 35.19 5.66 -0.87
CA ASN A 571 36.39 6.48 -0.96
C ASN A 571 37.64 5.69 -0.49
N ALA A 572 38.80 6.35 -0.45
CA ALA A 572 40.07 5.69 -0.10
C ALA A 572 40.13 5.18 1.35
N GLY A 573 39.41 5.81 2.27
CA GLY A 573 39.33 5.40 3.67
C GLY A 573 38.19 4.41 3.96
N ILE A 574 37.05 4.54 3.26
CA ILE A 574 35.89 3.66 3.39
C ILE A 574 35.53 3.13 1.99
N PRO A 575 35.96 1.92 1.62
CA PRO A 575 35.81 1.41 0.25
C PRO A 575 34.40 0.88 -0.07
N PHE A 576 33.39 1.27 0.71
CA PHE A 576 32.01 0.80 0.61
C PHE A 576 31.02 1.95 0.82
N ALA A 577 29.78 1.76 0.36
CA ALA A 577 28.72 2.72 0.57
C ALA A 577 28.24 2.65 2.03
N PHE A 578 28.03 3.81 2.61
CA PHE A 578 27.71 3.96 4.03
C PHE A 578 26.67 5.06 4.19
N SER A 579 25.73 4.87 5.10
CA SER A 579 24.83 5.92 5.52
C SER A 579 24.77 6.00 7.04
N ASN A 580 24.69 7.22 7.55
CA ASN A 580 24.42 7.47 8.95
C ASN A 580 23.37 8.56 9.10
N THR A 581 22.33 8.25 9.86
CA THR A 581 21.28 9.20 10.23
C THR A 581 21.40 9.48 11.71
N ILE A 582 21.49 10.77 12.06
CA ILE A 582 21.41 11.24 13.44
C ILE A 582 20.17 12.13 13.54
N ALA A 583 19.22 11.74 14.38
CA ALA A 583 18.10 12.58 14.78
C ALA A 583 18.28 12.97 16.25
N LEU A 584 18.19 14.27 16.52
CA LEU A 584 18.27 14.84 17.86
C LEU A 584 17.00 15.59 18.18
N THR A 585 16.50 15.37 19.38
CA THR A 585 15.49 16.23 20.01
C THR A 585 16.18 17.17 21.01
N PRO A 586 15.58 18.34 21.34
CA PRO A 586 16.18 19.27 22.31
C PRO A 586 16.33 18.73 23.74
N ASP A 587 15.57 17.71 24.12
CA ASP A 587 15.72 17.06 25.43
C ASP A 587 16.94 16.11 25.47
N GLY A 588 17.72 16.07 24.39
CA GLY A 588 18.96 15.32 24.28
C GLY A 588 18.76 13.86 23.90
N LYS A 589 17.54 13.44 23.52
CA LYS A 589 17.36 12.10 22.95
C LYS A 589 17.90 12.09 21.53
N THR A 590 18.92 11.26 21.36
CA THR A 590 19.59 10.96 20.11
C THR A 590 19.13 9.62 19.59
N ASP A 591 18.52 9.59 18.41
CA ASP A 591 18.29 8.35 17.68
C ASP A 591 19.30 8.29 16.53
N ALA A 592 20.05 7.19 16.45
CA ALA A 592 21.14 7.06 15.50
C ALA A 592 21.10 5.69 14.82
N LEU A 593 21.08 5.72 13.49
CA LEU A 593 21.14 4.53 12.65
C LEU A 593 22.37 4.61 11.77
N VAL A 594 23.15 3.54 11.76
CA VAL A 594 24.29 3.36 10.86
C VAL A 594 24.06 2.13 10.00
N SER A 595 24.19 2.30 8.69
CA SER A 595 24.02 1.22 7.72
C SER A 595 25.13 1.22 6.69
N PHE A 596 25.67 0.05 6.37
CA PHE A 596 26.66 -0.12 5.31
C PHE A 596 26.52 -1.46 4.58
N GLU A 597 27.00 -1.49 3.33
CA GLU A 597 26.97 -2.68 2.48
C GLU A 597 28.38 -3.04 2.01
N LEU A 598 28.82 -4.27 2.28
CA LEU A 598 30.06 -4.83 1.75
C LEU A 598 29.72 -5.76 0.60
N LYS A 599 30.28 -5.48 -0.58
CA LYS A 599 30.05 -6.30 -1.78
C LYS A 599 31.10 -7.38 -1.93
N ASP A 600 30.68 -8.52 -2.46
CA ASP A 600 31.54 -9.62 -2.88
C ASP A 600 32.52 -10.10 -1.78
N VAL A 601 32.05 -10.20 -0.53
CA VAL A 601 32.85 -10.66 0.60
C VAL A 601 33.07 -12.17 0.50
N VAL A 602 34.32 -12.60 0.38
CA VAL A 602 34.70 -14.01 0.38
C VAL A 602 34.64 -14.58 1.79
N ILE A 603 34.04 -15.76 1.95
CA ILE A 603 33.89 -16.47 3.22
C ILE A 603 34.61 -17.83 3.08
N PRO A 604 35.94 -17.93 3.37
CA PRO A 604 36.75 -19.10 3.07
C PRO A 604 36.36 -20.37 3.82
N ALA A 605 35.79 -20.27 5.03
CA ALA A 605 35.28 -21.42 5.77
C ALA A 605 34.34 -22.26 4.89
N GLN A 606 33.56 -21.61 4.03
CA GLN A 606 32.57 -22.24 3.16
C GLN A 606 32.82 -21.97 1.67
N SER A 607 33.98 -21.41 1.30
CA SER A 607 34.38 -21.09 -0.09
C SER A 607 33.32 -20.30 -0.89
N GLY A 608 32.52 -19.46 -0.24
CA GLY A 608 31.46 -18.67 -0.88
C GLY A 608 31.74 -17.18 -0.93
N VAL A 609 30.84 -16.45 -1.62
CA VAL A 609 30.87 -15.00 -1.77
C VAL A 609 29.50 -14.45 -1.37
N ALA A 610 29.48 -13.40 -0.57
CA ALA A 610 28.25 -12.78 -0.08
C ALA A 610 28.27 -11.26 -0.21
N ASN A 611 27.12 -10.66 -0.52
CA ASN A 611 26.87 -9.27 -0.19
C ASN A 611 26.42 -9.20 1.27
N VAL A 612 27.00 -8.28 2.03
CA VAL A 612 26.82 -8.18 3.47
C VAL A 612 26.21 -6.83 3.78
N SER A 613 24.98 -6.84 4.29
CA SER A 613 24.34 -5.63 4.80
C SER A 613 24.43 -5.62 6.31
N VAL A 614 24.87 -4.50 6.89
CA VAL A 614 25.00 -4.32 8.34
C VAL A 614 24.22 -3.10 8.77
N ASN A 615 23.39 -3.28 9.79
CA ASN A 615 22.65 -2.20 10.46
C ASN A 615 23.05 -2.18 11.94
N LEU A 616 23.43 -0.99 12.43
CA LEU A 616 23.72 -0.73 13.83
C LEU A 616 22.72 0.33 14.30
N ASP A 617 21.79 -0.09 15.13
CA ASP A 617 20.76 0.75 15.71
C ASP A 617 21.19 1.14 17.12
N TYR A 618 21.47 2.41 17.34
CA TYR A 618 22.00 2.90 18.60
C TYR A 618 20.88 3.26 19.58
N LYS A 619 21.13 3.03 20.87
CA LYS A 619 20.24 3.43 21.95
C LYS A 619 19.94 4.92 21.89
N ALA A 620 18.71 5.26 22.25
CA ALA A 620 18.33 6.64 22.48
C ALA A 620 19.29 7.33 23.49
N GLY A 621 19.88 8.46 23.12
CA GLY A 621 20.67 9.31 24.02
C GLY A 621 22.14 8.90 24.21
N ILE A 622 22.73 8.18 23.26
CA ILE A 622 24.17 7.90 23.24
C ILE A 622 25.03 9.16 23.02
N ASP A 623 26.28 9.13 23.51
CA ASP A 623 27.29 10.19 23.37
C ASP A 623 28.37 9.90 22.31
N ASN A 624 29.21 10.89 21.99
CA ASN A 624 30.25 10.74 20.96
C ASN A 624 31.30 9.67 21.26
N SER A 625 31.62 9.45 22.53
CA SER A 625 32.59 8.43 22.95
C SER A 625 32.05 7.02 22.77
N GLN A 626 30.74 6.88 22.50
CA GLN A 626 30.04 5.62 22.29
C GLN A 626 29.97 5.20 20.82
N PHE A 627 30.23 6.11 19.86
CA PHE A 627 30.39 5.73 18.45
C PHE A 627 31.72 5.04 18.17
N ARG A 628 31.74 4.22 17.12
CA ARG A 628 32.93 3.48 16.68
C ARG A 628 33.23 3.77 15.22
N ASN A 629 34.51 3.70 14.88
CA ASN A 629 34.94 3.83 13.50
C ASN A 629 34.34 2.70 12.69
N ILE A 630 33.54 3.04 11.68
CA ILE A 630 32.91 2.03 10.84
C ILE A 630 33.93 1.25 10.01
N LEU A 631 35.11 1.80 9.71
CA LEU A 631 36.12 1.06 8.95
C LEU A 631 36.63 -0.17 9.72
N PRO A 632 37.20 -0.06 10.94
CA PRO A 632 37.48 -1.21 11.79
C PRO A 632 36.29 -2.13 12.06
N VAL A 633 35.05 -1.61 12.08
CA VAL A 633 33.86 -2.45 12.22
C VAL A 633 33.60 -3.26 10.96
N ALA A 634 33.67 -2.64 9.78
CA ALA A 634 33.50 -3.28 8.50
C ALA A 634 34.68 -4.19 8.14
N GLU A 635 35.90 -3.80 8.48
CA GLU A 635 37.11 -4.64 8.45
C GLU A 635 36.96 -5.77 9.46
N PHE A 636 36.44 -5.54 10.66
CA PHE A 636 36.17 -6.62 11.60
C PHE A 636 35.13 -7.59 11.05
N VAL A 637 34.02 -7.11 10.48
CA VAL A 637 33.00 -7.95 9.84
C VAL A 637 33.61 -8.70 8.67
N LYS A 638 34.27 -8.00 7.74
CA LYS A 638 34.94 -8.57 6.57
C LYS A 638 36.04 -9.55 6.97
N ASP A 639 36.91 -9.21 7.89
CA ASP A 639 38.01 -10.05 8.37
C ASP A 639 37.48 -11.23 9.15
N SER A 640 36.47 -11.07 10.01
CA SER A 640 35.83 -12.20 10.69
C SER A 640 35.18 -13.16 9.69
N LEU A 641 34.59 -12.62 8.61
CA LEU A 641 34.06 -13.40 7.50
C LEU A 641 35.18 -14.05 6.66
N THR A 642 36.24 -13.33 6.29
CA THR A 642 37.35 -13.84 5.43
C THR A 642 38.38 -14.71 6.19
N ASN A 643 38.47 -14.55 7.51
CA ASN A 643 39.28 -15.36 8.41
C ASN A 643 38.44 -16.42 9.12
N SER A 644 37.15 -16.52 8.79
CA SER A 644 36.42 -17.76 9.04
C SER A 644 37.18 -18.86 8.29
N ARG A 645 37.93 -19.67 9.04
CA ARG A 645 38.76 -20.76 8.51
C ARG A 645 38.26 -22.10 8.98
N ASN A 646 37.45 -22.14 10.03
CA ASN A 646 36.86 -23.38 10.48
C ASN A 646 35.82 -23.82 9.44
N PRO A 647 36.12 -24.85 8.63
CA PRO A 647 35.18 -25.30 7.61
C PRO A 647 33.92 -25.94 8.23
N ASN A 648 33.93 -26.16 9.55
CA ASN A 648 32.78 -26.70 10.27
C ASN A 648 31.79 -25.62 10.74
N ASP A 649 32.10 -24.32 10.62
CA ASP A 649 31.16 -23.25 10.97
C ASP A 649 30.24 -22.95 9.78
N TYR A 650 28.92 -23.05 9.98
CA TYR A 650 27.91 -22.72 8.97
C TYR A 650 27.73 -21.21 8.82
N TYR A 651 27.10 -20.74 7.74
CA TYR A 651 26.91 -19.31 7.52
C TYR A 651 26.11 -18.64 8.64
N GLU A 652 25.18 -19.35 9.27
CA GLU A 652 24.41 -18.93 10.44
C GLU A 652 25.30 -18.77 11.67
N ILE A 653 26.17 -19.76 11.92
CA ILE A 653 27.15 -19.73 13.01
C ILE A 653 28.15 -18.62 12.76
N ILE A 654 28.67 -18.50 11.54
CA ILE A 654 29.59 -17.44 11.12
C ILE A 654 28.90 -16.09 11.32
N ASN A 655 27.69 -15.89 10.79
CA ASN A 655 26.97 -14.62 10.89
C ASN A 655 26.62 -14.27 12.34
N ARG A 656 26.14 -15.23 13.14
CA ARG A 656 25.89 -15.02 14.57
C ARG A 656 27.18 -14.80 15.34
N ASN A 657 28.26 -15.52 15.05
CA ASN A 657 29.56 -15.28 15.68
C ASN A 657 30.10 -13.92 15.32
N VAL A 658 29.97 -13.50 14.07
CA VAL A 658 30.36 -12.16 13.61
C VAL A 658 29.50 -11.12 14.31
N THR A 659 28.18 -11.26 14.32
CA THR A 659 27.25 -10.30 14.96
C THR A 659 27.42 -10.28 16.49
N THR A 660 27.59 -11.45 17.13
CA THR A 660 27.85 -11.58 18.57
C THR A 660 29.22 -11.03 18.94
N SER A 661 30.26 -11.38 18.16
CA SER A 661 31.61 -10.89 18.42
C SER A 661 31.73 -9.41 18.09
N LEU A 662 30.94 -8.90 17.14
CA LEU A 662 30.79 -7.48 16.87
C LEU A 662 30.19 -6.78 18.09
N LEU A 663 29.05 -7.27 18.59
CA LEU A 663 28.38 -6.74 19.78
C LEU A 663 29.28 -6.78 21.03
N ASN A 664 29.92 -7.93 21.28
CA ASN A 664 30.74 -8.19 22.47
C ASN A 664 32.21 -7.79 22.30
N ASN A 665 32.61 -7.23 21.15
CA ASN A 665 34.01 -6.83 20.98
C ASN A 665 34.32 -5.75 22.02
N SER A 666 35.19 -6.04 22.98
CA SER A 666 35.57 -5.05 24.00
C SER A 666 36.20 -3.78 23.42
N SER A 667 36.71 -3.84 22.18
CA SER A 667 37.21 -2.68 21.45
C SER A 667 36.09 -1.80 20.88
N PHE A 668 34.87 -2.34 20.73
CA PHE A 668 33.69 -1.63 20.24
C PHE A 668 32.62 -1.38 21.32
N ASP A 669 32.53 -2.19 22.37
CA ASP A 669 31.55 -2.01 23.48
C ASP A 669 30.10 -1.78 22.98
N PHE A 670 29.71 -2.47 21.90
CA PHE A 670 28.39 -2.27 21.29
C PHE A 670 27.24 -2.75 22.17
N THR A 671 27.47 -3.71 23.07
CA THR A 671 26.49 -4.16 24.07
C THR A 671 25.97 -3.01 24.94
N SER A 672 26.81 -2.03 25.28
CA SER A 672 26.38 -0.92 26.14
C SER A 672 25.61 0.16 25.36
N VAL A 673 25.82 0.27 24.04
CA VAL A 673 25.40 1.44 23.23
C VAL A 673 24.37 1.15 22.13
N LEU A 674 24.23 -0.08 21.64
CA LEU A 674 23.25 -0.42 20.59
C LEU A 674 21.92 -0.88 21.17
N ASP A 675 20.79 -0.54 20.55
CA ASP A 675 19.51 -1.20 20.78
C ASP A 675 19.47 -2.54 20.03
N SER A 676 19.99 -2.56 18.80
CA SER A 676 20.17 -3.80 18.04
C SER A 676 21.29 -3.70 17.01
N ALA A 677 21.82 -4.85 16.61
CA ALA A 677 22.69 -5.01 15.45
C ALA A 677 22.13 -6.10 14.56
N SER A 678 22.08 -5.87 13.25
CA SER A 678 21.63 -6.85 12.28
C SER A 678 22.64 -7.00 11.16
N ILE A 679 22.98 -8.25 10.82
CA ILE A 679 23.80 -8.59 9.66
C ILE A 679 23.02 -9.54 8.77
N LYS A 680 22.84 -9.14 7.50
CA LYS A 680 22.28 -9.98 6.44
C LYS A 680 23.38 -10.38 5.48
N LEU A 681 23.53 -11.69 5.27
CA LEU A 681 24.37 -12.28 4.24
C LEU A 681 23.49 -12.71 3.07
N ASP A 682 23.70 -12.13 1.90
CA ASP A 682 23.12 -12.58 0.64
C ASP A 682 24.19 -13.36 -0.12
N VAL A 683 24.16 -14.69 0.00
CA VAL A 683 25.23 -15.59 -0.42
C VAL A 683 24.94 -16.14 -1.81
N ALA A 684 25.90 -15.97 -2.72
CA ALA A 684 25.84 -16.51 -4.07
C ALA A 684 26.14 -18.02 -4.08
N PRO A 685 25.62 -18.77 -5.09
CA PRO A 685 25.97 -20.17 -5.30
C PRO A 685 27.49 -20.37 -5.38
N ASN A 686 27.99 -21.43 -4.76
CA ASN A 686 29.41 -21.81 -4.75
C ASN A 686 29.58 -23.35 -4.76
N ALA A 687 30.82 -23.82 -4.70
CA ALA A 687 31.12 -25.26 -4.79
C ALA A 687 30.58 -26.09 -3.60
N GLY A 688 30.43 -25.49 -2.42
CA GLY A 688 29.88 -26.13 -1.23
C GLY A 688 28.36 -25.99 -1.11
N ILE A 689 27.80 -24.88 -1.59
CA ILE A 689 26.35 -24.60 -1.56
C ILE A 689 25.92 -24.16 -2.97
N PRO A 690 25.34 -25.06 -3.79
CA PRO A 690 25.10 -24.81 -5.21
C PRO A 690 23.86 -23.95 -5.50
N PHE A 691 23.34 -23.24 -4.50
CA PHE A 691 22.15 -22.39 -4.59
C PHE A 691 22.36 -21.08 -3.83
N ALA A 692 21.60 -20.06 -4.20
CA ALA A 692 21.64 -18.78 -3.49
C ALA A 692 20.80 -18.88 -2.23
N PHE A 693 21.22 -18.19 -1.18
CA PHE A 693 20.43 -18.08 0.04
C PHE A 693 20.70 -16.75 0.74
N SER A 694 19.78 -16.38 1.61
CA SER A 694 19.94 -15.25 2.51
C SER A 694 19.91 -15.73 3.95
N ASN A 695 20.72 -15.11 4.79
CA ASN A 695 20.80 -15.39 6.22
C ASN A 695 20.86 -14.06 6.97
N THR A 696 19.82 -13.75 7.73
CA THR A 696 19.72 -12.54 8.55
C THR A 696 19.82 -12.91 10.02
N ILE A 697 20.75 -12.31 10.73
CA ILE A 697 20.87 -12.40 12.19
C ILE A 697 20.69 -11.00 12.75
N ALA A 698 19.63 -10.81 13.54
CA ALA A 698 19.43 -9.63 14.37
C ALA A 698 19.68 -10.00 15.83
N LEU A 699 20.47 -9.19 16.52
CA LEU A 699 20.80 -9.37 17.92
C LEU A 699 20.57 -8.07 18.68
N THR A 700 19.89 -8.18 19.81
CA THR A 700 19.84 -7.13 20.82
C THR A 700 20.92 -7.38 21.90
N PRO A 701 21.36 -6.36 22.65
CA PRO A 701 22.34 -6.54 23.71
C PRO A 701 21.92 -7.48 24.84
N ASP A 702 20.61 -7.67 25.06
CA ASP A 702 20.10 -8.60 26.08
C ASP A 702 20.18 -10.08 25.62
N GLY A 703 20.71 -10.31 24.42
CA GLY A 703 20.96 -11.63 23.85
C GLY A 703 19.78 -12.20 23.07
N LYS A 704 18.65 -11.47 22.95
CA LYS A 704 17.58 -11.90 22.05
C LYS A 704 18.11 -11.88 20.62
N THR A 705 17.97 -13.03 19.99
CA THR A 705 18.45 -13.33 18.65
C THR A 705 17.24 -13.65 17.80
N ASP A 706 17.05 -12.92 16.71
CA ASP A 706 16.09 -13.29 15.67
C ASP A 706 16.90 -13.69 14.44
N ALA A 707 16.63 -14.87 13.91
CA ALA A 707 17.44 -15.46 12.87
C ALA A 707 16.57 -16.10 11.79
N LEU A 708 16.73 -15.64 10.55
CA LEU A 708 15.97 -16.10 9.40
C LEU A 708 16.92 -16.54 8.29
N VAL A 709 16.72 -17.75 7.80
CA VAL A 709 17.43 -18.28 6.64
C VAL A 709 16.44 -18.66 5.56
N SER A 710 16.64 -18.17 4.34
CA SER A 710 15.77 -18.48 3.21
C SER A 710 16.59 -18.83 1.97
N PHE A 711 16.20 -19.91 1.28
CA PHE A 711 16.84 -20.36 0.05
C PHE A 711 15.85 -20.96 -0.95
N GLU A 712 16.26 -20.99 -2.22
CA GLU A 712 15.48 -21.59 -3.30
C GLU A 712 16.33 -22.66 -4.01
N LEU A 713 15.80 -23.88 -4.10
CA LEU A 713 16.35 -24.96 -4.91
C LEU A 713 15.61 -24.97 -6.25
N LYS A 714 16.32 -24.63 -7.32
CA LYS A 714 15.74 -24.61 -8.67
C LYS A 714 15.81 -25.98 -9.32
N ASP A 715 14.80 -26.25 -10.14
CA ASP A 715 14.76 -27.42 -11.02
C ASP A 715 14.98 -28.77 -10.30
N VAL A 716 14.42 -28.94 -9.10
CA VAL A 716 14.52 -30.19 -8.32
C VAL A 716 13.66 -31.27 -8.97
N VAL A 717 14.29 -32.39 -9.34
CA VAL A 717 13.61 -33.54 -9.92
C VAL A 717 12.92 -34.34 -8.81
N ILE A 718 11.66 -34.70 -9.01
CA ILE A 718 10.87 -35.54 -8.10
C ILE A 718 10.47 -36.82 -8.86
N PRO A 719 11.29 -37.91 -8.81
CA PRO A 719 11.09 -39.10 -9.64
C PRO A 719 9.79 -39.84 -9.42
N ALA A 720 9.29 -39.88 -8.18
CA ALA A 720 7.98 -40.42 -7.83
C ALA A 720 6.89 -39.90 -8.79
N GLN A 721 7.00 -38.66 -9.25
CA GLN A 721 6.02 -38.04 -10.13
C GLN A 721 6.61 -37.57 -11.47
N SER A 722 7.84 -37.97 -11.80
CA SER A 722 8.55 -37.62 -13.05
C SER A 722 8.50 -36.12 -13.39
N SER A 723 8.74 -35.26 -12.40
CA SER A 723 8.53 -33.81 -12.50
C SER A 723 9.74 -32.99 -12.05
N VAL A 724 9.62 -31.68 -12.24
CA VAL A 724 10.59 -30.67 -11.82
C VAL A 724 9.85 -29.58 -11.03
N ALA A 725 10.40 -29.22 -9.87
CA ALA A 725 9.85 -28.19 -9.00
C ALA A 725 10.92 -27.17 -8.55
N ASN A 726 10.51 -25.92 -8.40
CA ASN A 726 11.27 -24.94 -7.63
C ASN A 726 10.84 -25.05 -6.17
N VAL A 727 11.80 -25.18 -5.26
CA VAL A 727 11.54 -25.44 -3.84
C VAL A 727 12.04 -24.26 -3.04
N SER A 728 11.13 -23.51 -2.43
CA SER A 728 11.49 -22.43 -1.50
C SER A 728 11.47 -22.98 -0.08
N VAL A 729 12.53 -22.69 0.69
CA VAL A 729 12.67 -23.13 2.07
C VAL A 729 12.98 -21.92 2.94
N SER A 730 12.22 -21.76 4.03
CA SER A 730 12.46 -20.75 5.06
C SER A 730 12.60 -21.40 6.43
N LEU A 731 13.69 -21.08 7.12
CA LEU A 731 14.01 -21.53 8.47
C LEU A 731 13.95 -20.31 9.39
N ASP A 732 12.92 -20.26 10.23
CA ASP A 732 12.74 -19.22 11.23
C ASP A 732 13.16 -19.76 12.59
N TYR A 733 14.30 -19.28 13.09
CA TYR A 733 14.90 -19.79 14.32
C TYR A 733 14.24 -19.18 15.55
N LYS A 734 14.15 -19.97 16.63
CA LYS A 734 13.61 -19.48 17.89
C LYS A 734 14.36 -18.26 18.40
N ALA A 735 13.63 -17.34 19.00
CA ALA A 735 14.23 -16.23 19.71
C ALA A 735 15.28 -16.73 20.72
N GLY A 736 16.53 -16.28 20.58
CA GLY A 736 17.62 -16.56 21.51
C GLY A 736 18.41 -17.86 21.28
N VAL A 737 18.36 -18.46 20.08
CA VAL A 737 19.21 -19.63 19.74
C VAL A 737 20.72 -19.37 19.87
N ASP A 738 21.46 -20.41 20.29
CA ASP A 738 22.92 -20.44 20.36
C ASP A 738 23.59 -21.15 19.15
N ASN A 739 24.93 -21.13 19.12
CA ASN A 739 25.68 -21.70 17.99
C ASN A 739 25.51 -23.22 17.82
N THR A 740 25.26 -23.95 18.90
CA THR A 740 25.02 -25.41 18.86
C THR A 740 23.64 -25.73 18.30
N GLN A 741 22.76 -24.74 18.25
CA GLN A 741 21.39 -24.85 17.77
C GLN A 741 21.27 -24.55 16.27
N PHE A 742 22.24 -23.88 15.65
CA PHE A 742 22.27 -23.78 14.19
C PHE A 742 22.56 -25.11 13.52
N ARG A 743 22.09 -25.21 12.28
CA ARG A 743 22.10 -26.43 11.49
C ARG A 743 22.67 -26.12 10.12
N ASN A 744 23.44 -27.05 9.59
CA ASN A 744 24.02 -26.88 8.26
C ASN A 744 22.89 -26.87 7.23
N ILE A 745 22.79 -25.79 6.45
CA ILE A 745 21.79 -25.72 5.39
C ILE A 745 22.05 -26.69 4.25
N LEU A 746 23.28 -27.19 4.07
CA LEU A 746 23.57 -28.16 3.01
C LEU A 746 22.87 -29.50 3.30
N PRO A 747 23.04 -30.19 4.45
CA PRO A 747 22.20 -31.30 4.85
C PRO A 747 20.71 -30.99 4.85
N VAL A 748 20.25 -29.77 5.16
CA VAL A 748 18.82 -29.43 5.02
C VAL A 748 18.43 -29.45 3.54
N ALA A 749 19.18 -28.78 2.67
CA ALA A 749 18.90 -28.72 1.23
C ALA A 749 19.12 -30.04 0.51
N GLU A 750 20.15 -30.81 0.88
CA GLU A 750 20.41 -32.19 0.43
C GLU A 750 19.34 -33.11 0.97
N PHE A 751 18.95 -33.02 2.24
CA PHE A 751 17.86 -33.82 2.77
C PHE A 751 16.56 -33.49 2.05
N VAL A 752 16.23 -32.21 1.84
CA VAL A 752 15.05 -31.79 1.06
C VAL A 752 15.16 -32.32 -0.36
N LYS A 753 16.28 -32.06 -1.06
CA LYS A 753 16.50 -32.48 -2.45
C LYS A 753 16.55 -34.00 -2.61
N ASP A 754 17.22 -34.73 -1.74
CA ASP A 754 17.38 -36.19 -1.75
C ASP A 754 16.09 -36.86 -1.29
N SER A 755 15.38 -36.33 -0.31
CA SER A 755 14.05 -36.85 0.05
C SER A 755 13.08 -36.67 -1.11
N LEU A 756 13.16 -35.53 -1.82
CA LEU A 756 12.40 -35.30 -3.05
C LEU A 756 12.87 -36.21 -4.21
N THR A 757 14.19 -36.40 -4.40
CA THR A 757 14.79 -37.20 -5.49
C THR A 757 14.72 -38.71 -5.25
N ASN A 758 14.75 -39.14 -3.99
CA ASN A 758 14.63 -40.54 -3.56
C ASN A 758 13.20 -40.91 -3.20
N SER A 759 12.28 -39.94 -3.24
CA SER A 759 10.87 -40.27 -3.42
C SER A 759 10.76 -40.97 -4.77
N GLN A 760 10.85 -42.30 -4.72
CA GLN A 760 10.82 -43.21 -5.85
C GLN A 760 9.50 -43.96 -5.89
N ASN A 761 8.75 -43.95 -4.78
CA ASN A 761 7.45 -44.55 -4.73
C ASN A 761 6.51 -43.73 -5.62
N PRO A 762 6.16 -44.23 -6.82
CA PRO A 762 5.36 -43.44 -7.74
C PRO A 762 3.91 -43.23 -7.26
N ASN A 763 3.57 -43.88 -6.13
CA ASN A 763 2.26 -43.78 -5.50
C ASN A 763 2.18 -42.70 -4.41
N GLU A 764 3.28 -41.98 -4.10
CA GLU A 764 3.28 -40.87 -3.14
C GLU A 764 2.98 -39.52 -3.81
N PHE A 765 2.14 -38.70 -3.17
CA PHE A 765 1.65 -37.42 -3.71
C PHE A 765 2.53 -36.26 -3.29
N TYR A 766 2.54 -35.15 -4.03
CA TYR A 766 3.39 -33.99 -3.70
C TYR A 766 3.12 -33.43 -2.31
N GLU A 767 1.88 -33.47 -1.84
CA GLU A 767 1.50 -33.01 -0.50
C GLU A 767 2.08 -33.92 0.58
N VAL A 768 2.01 -35.25 0.37
CA VAL A 768 2.62 -36.25 1.27
C VAL A 768 4.13 -36.15 1.21
N ILE A 769 4.69 -35.99 0.01
CA ILE A 769 6.12 -35.84 -0.21
C ILE A 769 6.59 -34.56 0.49
N ASN A 770 5.97 -33.40 0.24
CA ASN A 770 6.36 -32.14 0.86
C ASN A 770 6.14 -32.16 2.36
N ARG A 771 5.03 -32.74 2.83
CA ARG A 771 4.80 -32.89 4.26
C ARG A 771 5.84 -33.81 4.90
N ASN A 772 6.09 -35.00 4.34
CA ASN A 772 7.11 -35.92 4.84
C ASN A 772 8.47 -35.25 4.80
N VAL A 773 8.81 -34.59 3.71
CA VAL A 773 10.05 -33.83 3.56
C VAL A 773 10.10 -32.77 4.64
N THR A 774 9.05 -31.97 4.85
CA THR A 774 9.02 -30.90 5.86
C THR A 774 9.10 -31.47 7.28
N GLU A 775 8.31 -32.49 7.61
CA GLU A 775 8.29 -33.18 8.90
C GLU A 775 9.61 -33.85 9.21
N GLN A 776 10.14 -34.65 8.27
CA GLN A 776 11.42 -35.34 8.43
C GLN A 776 12.56 -34.32 8.46
N THR A 777 12.51 -33.28 7.63
CA THR A 777 13.47 -32.16 7.74
C THR A 777 13.38 -31.55 9.13
N PHE A 778 12.18 -31.30 9.67
CA PHE A 778 12.00 -30.70 10.99
C PHE A 778 12.39 -31.64 12.15
N SER A 779 12.19 -32.94 12.00
CA SER A 779 12.36 -33.95 13.06
C SER A 779 13.67 -34.74 12.98
N ASP A 780 14.00 -35.33 11.82
CA ASP A 780 15.21 -36.13 11.61
C ASP A 780 16.48 -35.29 11.67
N LEU A 781 16.40 -34.02 11.27
CA LEU A 781 17.48 -33.05 11.47
C LEU A 781 17.40 -32.33 12.83
N GLY A 782 16.41 -32.69 13.66
CA GLY A 782 16.22 -32.16 15.01
C GLY A 782 15.98 -30.65 15.07
N LEU A 783 15.33 -30.08 14.04
CA LEU A 783 15.08 -28.64 13.91
C LEU A 783 13.99 -28.13 14.85
N SER A 784 13.05 -28.98 15.28
CA SER A 784 11.96 -28.61 16.21
C SER A 784 12.43 -28.02 17.54
N SER A 785 13.64 -28.38 17.96
CA SER A 785 14.26 -27.85 19.17
C SER A 785 14.81 -26.43 19.01
N VAL A 786 14.96 -25.94 17.77
CA VAL A 786 15.71 -24.72 17.43
C VAL A 786 15.00 -23.76 16.48
N LEU A 787 13.95 -24.21 15.77
CA LEU A 787 13.12 -23.38 14.90
C LEU A 787 11.78 -23.04 15.54
N ASP A 788 11.35 -21.78 15.41
CA ASP A 788 9.97 -21.36 15.66
C ASP A 788 9.08 -21.86 14.52
N SER A 789 9.55 -21.76 13.27
CA SER A 789 8.89 -22.36 12.12
C SER A 789 9.85 -22.84 11.02
N LEU A 790 9.40 -23.85 10.26
CA LEU A 790 9.98 -24.26 8.98
C LEU A 790 8.88 -24.21 7.94
N SER A 791 9.12 -23.54 6.82
CA SER A 791 8.23 -23.52 5.67
C SER A 791 8.92 -24.07 4.43
N ILE A 792 8.28 -25.02 3.75
CA ILE A 792 8.72 -25.53 2.45
C ILE A 792 7.58 -25.40 1.45
N THR A 793 7.86 -24.67 0.37
CA THR A 793 6.93 -24.47 -0.75
C THR A 793 7.47 -25.17 -1.99
N LEU A 794 6.71 -26.14 -2.49
CA LEU A 794 6.95 -26.76 -3.80
C LEU A 794 6.18 -25.99 -4.87
N GLY A 795 6.87 -25.35 -5.80
CA GLY A 795 6.32 -24.82 -7.04
C GLY A 795 6.59 -25.78 -8.19
N VAL A 796 5.63 -26.65 -8.51
CA VAL A 796 5.76 -27.66 -9.56
C VAL A 796 5.42 -27.04 -10.91
N VAL A 797 6.36 -27.14 -11.85
CA VAL A 797 6.18 -26.70 -13.23
C VAL A 797 5.35 -27.74 -14.00
N PRO A 798 4.45 -27.34 -14.91
CA PRO A 798 3.71 -28.28 -15.74
C PRO A 798 4.60 -29.34 -16.41
N ASN A 799 4.23 -30.61 -16.28
CA ASN A 799 4.94 -31.79 -16.78
C ASN A 799 3.96 -32.91 -17.18
N SER A 800 4.45 -34.09 -17.56
CA SER A 800 3.59 -35.21 -17.99
C SER A 800 2.72 -35.83 -16.87
N GLY A 801 3.13 -35.69 -15.60
CA GLY A 801 2.38 -36.17 -14.43
C GLY A 801 1.42 -35.11 -13.86
N ILE A 802 1.86 -33.86 -13.75
CA ILE A 802 1.00 -32.70 -13.43
C ILE A 802 1.04 -31.72 -14.60
N PRO A 803 0.04 -31.71 -15.49
CA PRO A 803 0.05 -30.86 -16.68
C PRO A 803 -0.34 -29.39 -16.43
N PHE A 804 -0.31 -28.94 -15.18
CA PHE A 804 -0.75 -27.62 -14.74
C PHE A 804 0.18 -27.03 -13.66
N PRO A 805 0.22 -25.70 -13.48
CA PRO A 805 0.92 -25.10 -12.36
C PRO A 805 0.31 -25.58 -11.04
N PHE A 806 1.17 -26.00 -10.13
CA PHE A 806 0.78 -26.50 -8.82
C PHE A 806 1.73 -25.96 -7.76
N THR A 807 1.18 -25.49 -6.64
CA THR A 807 1.94 -25.09 -5.48
C THR A 807 1.45 -25.82 -4.24
N ASN A 808 2.38 -26.17 -3.37
CA ASN A 808 2.06 -26.72 -2.06
C ASN A 808 3.02 -26.14 -1.02
N THR A 809 2.47 -25.44 -0.04
CA THR A 809 3.20 -24.83 1.07
C THR A 809 2.89 -25.59 2.36
N VAL A 810 3.94 -26.08 3.02
CA VAL A 810 3.82 -26.72 4.34
C VAL A 810 4.63 -25.90 5.33
N THR A 811 3.94 -25.39 6.36
CA THR A 811 4.58 -24.75 7.50
C THR A 811 4.42 -25.63 8.74
N ILE A 812 5.52 -25.88 9.43
CA ILE A 812 5.55 -26.60 10.70
C ILE A 812 6.08 -25.69 11.79
N THR A 813 5.39 -25.68 12.93
CA THR A 813 5.76 -24.95 14.15
C THR A 813 5.88 -25.93 15.31
N GLN A 814 6.31 -25.44 16.48
CA GLN A 814 6.32 -26.27 17.70
C GLN A 814 4.91 -26.72 18.13
N ASP A 815 3.88 -25.92 17.84
CA ASP A 815 2.48 -26.23 18.18
C ASP A 815 1.81 -27.18 17.16
N GLY A 816 2.57 -27.59 16.15
CA GLY A 816 2.17 -28.58 15.14
C GLY A 816 2.33 -28.05 13.72
N ILE A 817 1.91 -28.88 12.77
CA ILE A 817 1.86 -28.49 11.36
C ILE A 817 0.66 -27.60 11.15
N THR A 818 0.95 -26.37 10.78
CA THR A 818 -0.06 -25.38 10.41
C THR A 818 -0.01 -25.23 8.90
N GLN A 819 -0.93 -25.91 8.22
CA GLN A 819 -1.32 -25.57 6.85
C GLN A 819 -2.45 -24.51 6.94
N LEU A 820 -2.20 -23.37 7.62
CA LEU A 820 -3.27 -22.47 8.11
C LEU A 820 -3.40 -21.12 7.40
N HIS A 821 -4.67 -20.78 7.20
CA HIS A 821 -5.36 -19.47 7.16
C HIS A 821 -4.83 -18.40 6.19
N GLY A 822 -5.34 -18.40 4.96
CA GLY A 822 -5.74 -17.14 4.36
C GLY A 822 -7.05 -16.68 5.02
N ASN A 823 -7.03 -15.60 5.80
CA ASN A 823 -8.27 -14.90 6.14
C ASN A 823 -8.82 -14.31 4.83
N HIS A 824 -9.58 -15.09 4.08
CA HIS A 824 -10.53 -14.55 3.12
C HIS A 824 -11.72 -14.02 3.92
N VAL A 825 -11.52 -12.90 4.62
CA VAL A 825 -12.56 -11.89 4.56
C VAL A 825 -12.36 -11.32 3.16
N LEU A 826 -13.31 -11.58 2.26
CA LEU A 826 -13.49 -10.73 1.09
C LEU A 826 -13.68 -9.32 1.64
N GLU A 827 -12.59 -8.57 1.79
CA GLU A 827 -12.64 -7.14 2.04
C GLU A 827 -13.32 -6.54 0.82
N LEU A 828 -14.65 -6.39 0.92
CA LEU A 828 -15.34 -5.31 0.25
C LEU A 828 -14.52 -4.07 0.54
N ILE A 829 -14.08 -3.42 -0.54
CA ILE A 829 -13.65 -2.04 -0.54
C ILE A 829 -14.61 -1.31 0.39
N THR A 830 -14.15 -0.98 1.59
CA THR A 830 -14.85 -0.04 2.44
C THR A 830 -14.65 1.28 1.69
N ILE A 831 -15.70 1.70 0.96
CA ILE A 831 -15.76 3.03 0.37
C ILE A 831 -16.11 4.00 1.49
#